data_AF-K0T8D9-F1
#
_entry.id   AF-K0T8D9-F1
#
_cell.length_a   1.000
_cell.length_b   1.000
_cell.length_c   1.000
_cell.angle_alpha   90.00
_cell.angle_beta   90.00
_cell.angle_gamma   90.00
#
_symmetry.space_group_name_H-M   'P 1'
#
loop_
_entity.id
_entity.type
_entity.pdbx_description
1 polymer ?
#
loop_
_entity_poly.entity_id
_entity_poly.type
_entity_poly.pdbx_seq_one_letter_code
_entity_poly.pdbx_strand_id
1 'polypeptide(L)'
;MSTPTKVCSDVEGKSQAEEHDRIIKVDARRSDAAEIKRRRPRKNQGAPKMPDPKTKERRQRSGATKKSIKRVREQRRIQHRKADEKESQKRAKQNELAPDHPGNLVCADVGKQAEPESFFWEVESVIGRRIKRGRVEYLIRWKGCSEVEEAMRYTKAQKLREKQREEDEKKLFGNVVTNEKHVTADASLLGCGTNDVAKIPAKSGIDAKEAVVDDHLWKWNDSDHVIFRDVLRIHVNDTNAGQIVKDARINGTPVVLVGHKGWANFAKRWLRKRDENSNADENIPVSTADTEDKKAGSMTDVASEHSSMRQSVSQASDRDCDLQECTMAVNEEKNEIFHEEEEQQNELNFTTTAPEPPAPQTSTSNTSGNDITEELLDLSGTGLELNLEAMIQDIGDEDVPVIKRNYNESKPIHGKLLAAKFLTTCWPNSLAVPEGEGQGKSANLYLHQWQFPLSDTAGRKLCHQNNPLPKDIMGEDLLKYWIDLPQCKLDSPLQYIFMGREDTLSKLHRDPGGLEISIAPVVGQKECVLVHRSDGSNCLYHLSASLDEIDLHKHPMLSQARIYRTVIEPGEILLMPYGTYHQCRNVTPCLSYSRFHLDTLNLLPFVESMVNGDAPEIDQEEVLWNLTSALIIKIDSVFDEVQSRVKMGLGEEGLITEDVIETVNILRTLRHFIREIGRRHEIKMIVKGGDANVQSGKADHNFEMLVDDIDMVSFHLFPYSSSLLLTLACCAEVLARVQVSSIQDCAHIQAAQRSCTERDPVRPFVGACWQR
;
A
#
# COMPACT_ATOMS: atom_id res chain seq x y z
N MET A 1 -48.12 -5.53 70.61
CA MET A 1 -47.29 -5.87 71.79
C MET A 1 -45.93 -5.22 71.63
N SER A 2 -45.63 -4.29 72.54
CA SER A 2 -44.34 -3.83 73.08
C SER A 2 -43.04 -3.86 72.24
N THR A 3 -42.51 -2.65 72.00
CA THR A 3 -41.08 -2.23 71.94
C THR A 3 -40.22 -2.78 73.11
N PRO A 4 -38.86 -2.85 73.10
CA PRO A 4 -37.96 -1.68 72.87
C PRO A 4 -36.50 -1.86 72.31
N THR A 5 -36.05 -0.79 71.63
CA THR A 5 -34.84 0.07 71.79
C THR A 5 -33.48 -0.43 72.35
N LYS A 6 -32.37 -0.13 71.63
CA LYS A 6 -31.10 0.59 71.99
C LYS A 6 -29.90 0.05 71.15
N VAL A 7 -29.06 0.81 70.42
CA VAL A 7 -28.25 2.06 70.60
C VAL A 7 -26.80 1.79 71.06
N CYS A 8 -25.86 2.27 70.20
CA CYS A 8 -24.42 2.66 70.35
C CYS A 8 -23.41 1.64 70.91
N SER A 9 -22.17 1.55 70.43
CA SER A 9 -21.18 2.62 70.18
C SER A 9 -19.96 2.16 69.33
N ASP A 10 -19.39 3.11 68.56
CA ASP A 10 -17.93 3.34 68.35
C ASP A 10 -17.08 2.30 67.56
N VAL A 11 -15.99 2.61 66.84
CA VAL A 11 -15.23 3.81 66.45
C VAL A 11 -14.12 3.29 65.50
N GLU A 12 -13.68 4.13 64.55
CA GLU A 12 -12.36 4.17 63.88
C GLU A 12 -11.65 2.87 63.49
N GLY A 13 -11.51 2.67 62.18
CA GLY A 13 -10.50 1.78 61.65
C GLY A 13 -10.53 1.72 60.13
N LYS A 14 -9.98 2.75 59.47
CA LYS A 14 -9.46 2.66 58.08
C LYS A 14 -8.72 3.89 57.54
N SER A 15 -8.55 4.99 58.30
CA SER A 15 -7.70 6.12 57.86
C SER A 15 -6.22 6.02 58.22
N GLN A 16 -5.76 4.93 58.86
CA GLN A 16 -4.36 4.78 59.28
C GLN A 16 -3.48 3.94 58.33
N ALA A 17 -4.05 3.38 57.27
CA ALA A 17 -3.27 2.65 56.26
C ALA A 17 -2.80 3.54 55.08
N GLU A 18 -3.49 4.65 54.79
CA GLU A 18 -3.17 5.54 53.66
C GLU A 18 -2.21 6.70 54.01
N GLU A 19 -2.04 7.04 55.30
CA GLU A 19 -1.12 8.08 55.76
C GLU A 19 0.33 7.55 55.89
N HIS A 20 0.51 6.28 56.26
CA HIS A 20 1.82 5.66 56.48
C HIS A 20 2.60 5.44 55.16
N ASP A 21 1.91 5.20 54.03
CA ASP A 21 2.55 4.99 52.72
C ASP A 21 2.90 6.29 51.98
N ARG A 22 2.26 7.42 52.36
CA ARG A 22 2.60 8.74 51.82
C ARG A 22 3.87 9.34 52.42
N ILE A 23 4.19 9.01 53.67
CA ILE A 23 5.40 9.50 54.36
C ILE A 23 6.68 8.79 53.87
N ILE A 24 6.60 7.51 53.51
CA ILE A 24 7.78 6.72 53.11
C ILE A 24 8.33 7.08 51.71
N LYS A 25 7.50 7.53 50.76
CA LYS A 25 7.98 7.85 49.39
C LYS A 25 8.54 9.25 49.20
N VAL A 26 8.25 10.18 50.11
CA VAL A 26 8.76 11.56 50.05
C VAL A 26 10.18 11.66 50.64
N ASP A 27 10.54 10.81 51.60
CA ASP A 27 11.86 10.81 52.25
C ASP A 27 12.97 10.15 51.42
N ALA A 28 12.64 9.26 50.47
CA ALA A 28 13.64 8.56 49.64
C ALA A 28 14.23 9.39 48.48
N ARG A 29 13.73 10.60 48.19
CA ARG A 29 14.25 11.43 47.08
C ARG A 29 14.88 12.76 47.52
N ARG A 30 14.86 13.06 48.81
CA ARG A 30 15.57 14.22 49.39
C ARG A 30 16.98 13.88 49.91
N SER A 31 17.36 12.61 50.04
CA SER A 31 18.64 12.21 50.67
C SER A 31 19.89 12.31 49.79
N ASP A 32 19.79 12.26 48.46
CA ASP A 32 21.01 12.07 47.66
C ASP A 32 21.61 13.37 47.11
N ALA A 33 20.96 14.51 47.37
CA ALA A 33 21.37 15.82 46.84
C ALA A 33 22.16 16.72 47.83
N ALA A 34 22.45 16.28 49.07
CA ALA A 34 22.96 17.20 50.10
C ALA A 34 24.38 16.93 50.65
N GLU A 35 25.06 15.82 50.37
CA GLU A 35 26.24 15.41 51.17
C GLU A 35 27.58 15.27 50.42
N ILE A 36 27.91 16.09 49.42
CA ILE A 36 29.34 16.24 49.00
C ILE A 36 29.69 17.71 48.71
N LYS A 37 29.47 18.58 49.69
CA LYS A 37 30.15 19.87 49.82
C LYS A 37 30.76 19.97 51.22
N ARG A 38 32.09 19.81 51.30
CA ARG A 38 33.07 20.49 52.19
C ARG A 38 34.11 19.54 52.80
N ARG A 39 35.24 19.34 52.11
CA ARG A 39 36.58 19.37 52.73
C ARG A 39 37.65 19.87 51.75
N ARG A 40 38.08 21.11 51.97
CA ARG A 40 39.37 21.74 51.58
C ARG A 40 40.00 22.20 52.91
N PRO A 41 41.34 22.32 53.11
CA PRO A 41 42.18 23.22 52.29
C PRO A 41 43.70 22.91 52.12
N ARG A 42 44.26 23.58 51.08
CA ARG A 42 45.57 24.29 50.88
C ARG A 42 46.76 23.97 51.81
N LYS A 43 48.04 23.91 51.39
CA LYS A 43 48.89 24.90 50.65
C LYS A 43 50.33 24.33 50.57
N ASN A 44 51.10 24.54 49.49
CA ASN A 44 52.52 24.98 49.57
C ASN A 44 53.17 25.29 48.20
N GLN A 45 54.19 26.15 48.29
CA GLN A 45 54.86 26.96 47.27
C GLN A 45 56.16 26.31 46.73
N GLY A 46 56.67 26.79 45.57
CA GLY A 46 58.13 26.92 45.35
C GLY A 46 58.76 26.51 43.99
N ALA A 47 58.83 27.45 43.04
CA ALA A 47 60.01 27.90 42.24
C ALA A 47 60.88 26.89 41.37
N PRO A 48 61.95 27.30 40.61
CA PRO A 48 61.96 27.43 39.13
C PRO A 48 63.19 26.82 38.37
N LYS A 49 63.33 27.12 37.06
CA LYS A 49 64.48 26.95 36.08
C LYS A 49 64.53 25.61 35.31
N MET A 50 65.02 25.44 34.07
CA MET A 50 65.61 26.22 32.94
C MET A 50 65.70 25.25 31.70
N PRO A 51 66.13 25.67 30.50
CA PRO A 51 65.85 25.03 29.19
C PRO A 51 67.02 24.19 28.60
N ASP A 52 66.81 23.71 27.35
CA ASP A 52 67.75 23.54 26.20
C ASP A 52 67.82 22.09 25.58
N PRO A 53 68.43 21.84 24.38
CA PRO A 53 67.72 21.79 23.09
C PRO A 53 68.13 20.63 22.11
N LYS A 54 67.54 20.65 20.89
CA LYS A 54 67.96 19.98 19.61
C LYS A 54 67.80 18.45 19.56
N THR A 55 67.16 17.84 18.56
CA THR A 55 67.78 17.64 17.23
C THR A 55 66.83 17.06 16.16
N LYS A 56 67.04 17.54 14.92
CA LYS A 56 67.06 16.82 13.62
C LYS A 56 65.74 16.43 12.91
N GLU A 57 65.44 17.27 11.92
CA GLU A 57 65.12 16.93 10.52
C GLU A 57 65.20 15.44 10.13
N ARG A 58 64.10 14.89 9.59
CA ARG A 58 64.20 13.95 8.46
C ARG A 58 62.90 13.81 7.66
N ARG A 59 62.99 14.24 6.40
CA ARG A 59 62.33 13.72 5.18
C ARG A 59 60.80 13.69 5.15
N GLN A 60 60.27 14.77 4.57
CA GLN A 60 59.06 14.72 3.75
C GLN A 60 59.26 13.72 2.60
N ARG A 61 58.54 12.60 2.66
CA ARG A 61 58.08 11.88 1.46
C ARG A 61 56.57 12.05 1.44
N SER A 62 56.08 12.79 0.45
CA SER A 62 54.68 12.95 0.11
C SER A 62 54.10 11.62 -0.35
N GLY A 63 53.81 10.74 0.60
CA GLY A 63 52.81 9.70 0.40
C GLY A 63 51.45 10.37 0.41
N ALA A 64 50.85 10.55 -0.77
CA ALA A 64 49.44 10.90 -0.87
C ALA A 64 48.64 9.73 -0.29
N THR A 65 48.43 9.74 1.02
CA THR A 65 47.54 8.81 1.70
C THR A 65 46.15 9.05 1.14
N LYS A 66 45.65 8.07 0.36
CA LYS A 66 44.26 8.04 -0.10
C LYS A 66 43.37 8.18 1.14
N LYS A 67 42.79 9.36 1.32
CA LYS A 67 41.84 9.63 2.41
C LYS A 67 40.66 8.67 2.22
N SER A 68 40.16 8.07 3.30
CA SER A 68 38.97 7.23 3.21
C SER A 68 37.80 8.06 2.68
N ILE A 69 36.94 7.44 1.87
CA ILE A 69 35.75 8.10 1.30
C ILE A 69 34.89 8.73 2.40
N LYS A 70 34.74 8.03 3.55
CA LYS A 70 34.08 8.54 4.75
C LYS A 70 34.63 9.90 5.22
N ARG A 71 35.96 10.06 5.26
CA ARG A 71 36.60 11.32 5.64
C ARG A 71 36.42 12.40 4.58
N VAL A 72 36.38 12.02 3.30
CA VAL A 72 36.11 12.96 2.20
C VAL A 72 34.66 13.47 2.26
N ARG A 73 33.68 12.60 2.54
CA ARG A 73 32.27 12.98 2.70
C ARG A 73 32.05 13.88 3.90
N GLU A 74 32.60 13.51 5.06
CA GLU A 74 32.52 14.35 6.25
C GLU A 74 33.15 15.73 6.01
N GLN A 75 34.30 15.76 5.33
CA GLN A 75 34.95 17.01 4.96
C GLN A 75 34.09 17.85 3.99
N ARG A 76 33.35 17.23 3.06
CA ARG A 76 32.40 17.91 2.17
C ARG A 76 31.17 18.44 2.92
N ARG A 77 30.57 17.66 3.83
CA ARG A 77 29.45 18.11 4.68
C ARG A 77 29.81 19.36 5.48
N ILE A 78 30.99 19.35 6.08
CA ILE A 78 31.53 20.50 6.81
C ILE A 78 31.76 21.69 5.86
N GLN A 79 32.22 21.47 4.63
CA GLN A 79 32.42 22.53 3.64
C GLN A 79 31.11 23.13 3.13
N HIS A 80 30.10 22.30 2.86
CA HIS A 80 28.77 22.73 2.42
C HIS A 80 28.09 23.56 3.50
N ARG A 81 28.08 23.07 4.75
CA ARG A 81 27.55 23.82 5.90
C ARG A 81 28.22 25.20 6.05
N LYS A 82 29.54 25.27 5.85
CA LYS A 82 30.29 26.53 5.86
C LYS A 82 30.00 27.43 4.66
N ALA A 83 29.60 26.88 3.52
CA ALA A 83 29.20 27.64 2.33
C ALA A 83 27.80 28.24 2.52
N ASP A 84 26.85 27.43 2.99
CA ASP A 84 25.47 27.85 3.28
C ASP A 84 25.45 28.94 4.36
N GLU A 85 26.22 28.77 5.44
CA GLU A 85 26.35 29.77 6.49
C GLU A 85 26.91 31.10 5.95
N LYS A 86 27.89 31.04 5.03
CA LYS A 86 28.43 32.24 4.37
C LYS A 86 27.44 32.88 3.40
N GLU A 87 26.62 32.09 2.70
CA GLU A 87 25.61 32.60 1.79
C GLU A 87 24.45 33.26 2.56
N SER A 88 23.97 32.63 3.63
CA SER A 88 22.99 33.21 4.55
C SER A 88 23.49 34.52 5.16
N GLN A 89 24.76 34.60 5.57
CA GLN A 89 25.38 35.85 6.03
C GLN A 89 25.45 36.92 4.93
N LYS A 90 25.62 36.55 3.66
CA LYS A 90 25.59 37.50 2.54
C LYS A 90 24.17 38.01 2.26
N ARG A 91 23.17 37.14 2.29
CA ARG A 91 21.75 37.50 2.10
C ARG A 91 21.27 38.42 3.22
N ALA A 92 21.62 38.12 4.47
CA ALA A 92 21.31 39.00 5.61
C ALA A 92 21.91 40.41 5.44
N LYS A 93 23.15 40.52 4.96
CA LYS A 93 23.80 41.82 4.68
C LYS A 93 23.23 42.56 3.47
N GLN A 94 22.66 41.85 2.50
CA GLN A 94 22.01 42.46 1.33
C GLN A 94 20.62 43.01 1.68
N ASN A 95 19.89 42.38 2.60
CA ASN A 95 18.57 42.86 3.04
C ASN A 95 18.65 44.09 3.97
N GLU A 96 19.81 44.39 4.57
CA GLU A 96 20.00 45.62 5.37
C GLU A 96 20.25 46.89 4.53
N LEU A 97 20.34 46.81 3.20
CA LEU A 97 20.80 47.92 2.35
C LEU A 97 19.84 48.38 1.24
N ALA A 98 18.54 48.10 1.32
CA ALA A 98 17.57 48.63 0.36
C ALA A 98 16.71 49.78 0.94
N PRO A 99 16.89 51.04 0.49
CA PRO A 99 15.93 52.12 0.71
C PRO A 99 14.79 52.07 -0.32
N ASP A 100 13.60 52.48 0.13
CA ASP A 100 12.34 52.60 -0.59
C ASP A 100 12.45 53.13 -2.02
N HIS A 101 11.88 52.41 -2.99
CA HIS A 101 11.47 52.97 -4.28
C HIS A 101 10.12 52.41 -4.74
N PRO A 102 9.12 53.27 -5.07
CA PRO A 102 7.87 52.87 -5.71
C PRO A 102 8.02 52.93 -7.24
N GLY A 103 7.52 51.95 -7.98
CA GLY A 103 7.60 52.01 -9.45
C GLY A 103 6.85 50.92 -10.21
N ASN A 104 5.63 51.28 -10.65
CA ASN A 104 4.96 50.97 -11.92
C ASN A 104 5.09 49.57 -12.58
N LEU A 105 3.94 48.90 -12.61
CA LEU A 105 3.57 47.87 -13.58
C LEU A 105 3.28 48.49 -14.96
N VAL A 106 3.97 48.02 -16.00
CA VAL A 106 3.57 48.16 -17.41
C VAL A 106 3.35 46.76 -17.96
N CYS A 107 2.09 46.41 -18.23
CA CYS A 107 1.73 45.22 -19.01
C CYS A 107 2.09 45.46 -20.48
N ALA A 108 2.89 44.56 -21.05
CA ALA A 108 3.11 44.49 -22.50
C ALA A 108 2.18 43.44 -23.12
N ASP A 109 1.41 43.90 -24.10
CA ASP A 109 0.61 43.11 -25.03
C ASP A 109 1.46 42.16 -25.88
N VAL A 110 1.17 40.85 -25.79
CA VAL A 110 1.47 39.82 -26.80
C VAL A 110 0.36 38.77 -26.62
N GLY A 111 -0.50 38.39 -27.57
CA GLY A 111 -0.46 38.45 -29.02
C GLY A 111 -0.89 37.06 -29.53
N LYS A 112 -2.11 36.99 -30.10
CA LYS A 112 -2.72 35.89 -30.87
C LYS A 112 -3.21 34.65 -30.09
N GLN A 113 -4.51 34.67 -29.78
CA GLN A 113 -5.30 33.46 -29.57
C GLN A 113 -5.32 32.64 -30.86
N ALA A 114 -4.85 31.40 -30.79
CA ALA A 114 -5.19 30.38 -31.78
C ALA A 114 -6.67 30.03 -31.58
N GLU A 115 -7.45 30.13 -32.66
CA GLU A 115 -8.81 29.61 -32.72
C GLU A 115 -8.79 28.15 -32.23
N PRO A 116 -9.63 27.76 -31.25
CA PRO A 116 -9.68 26.39 -30.79
C PRO A 116 -10.16 25.51 -31.94
N GLU A 117 -9.26 24.69 -32.48
CA GLU A 117 -9.63 23.63 -33.42
C GLU A 117 -10.74 22.80 -32.79
N SER A 118 -11.92 22.84 -33.39
CA SER A 118 -13.06 22.06 -32.94
C SER A 118 -12.73 20.58 -33.11
N PHE A 119 -12.28 19.94 -32.03
CA PHE A 119 -12.08 18.49 -31.96
C PHE A 119 -13.42 17.80 -32.15
N PHE A 120 -13.71 17.38 -33.39
CA PHE A 120 -14.85 16.53 -33.71
C PHE A 120 -14.48 15.08 -33.40
N TRP A 121 -15.08 14.53 -32.35
CA TRP A 121 -15.02 13.09 -32.09
C TRP A 121 -15.93 12.37 -33.09
N GLU A 122 -15.36 11.51 -33.94
CA GLU A 122 -16.13 10.67 -34.85
C GLU A 122 -16.60 9.41 -34.10
N VAL A 123 -17.86 9.02 -34.27
CA VAL A 123 -18.40 7.80 -33.68
C VAL A 123 -17.90 6.58 -34.47
N GLU A 124 -17.27 5.61 -33.79
CA GLU A 124 -16.83 4.35 -34.41
C GLU A 124 -17.99 3.35 -34.50
N SER A 125 -18.67 3.10 -33.36
CA SER A 125 -19.77 2.13 -33.30
C SER A 125 -20.72 2.41 -32.15
N VAL A 126 -22.00 2.13 -32.32
CA VAL A 126 -22.98 2.10 -31.22
C VAL A 126 -22.91 0.72 -30.57
N ILE A 127 -22.42 0.65 -29.33
CA ILE A 127 -22.28 -0.58 -28.55
C ILE A 127 -23.64 -1.02 -28.00
N GLY A 128 -24.50 -0.07 -27.64
CA GLY A 128 -25.80 -0.37 -27.06
C GLY A 128 -26.77 0.79 -27.21
N ARG A 129 -28.07 0.48 -27.17
CA ARG A 129 -29.18 1.43 -27.23
C ARG A 129 -30.09 1.19 -26.02
N ARG A 130 -30.61 2.25 -25.42
CA ARG A 130 -31.65 2.15 -24.39
C ARG A 130 -32.63 3.31 -24.45
N ILE A 131 -33.83 3.14 -23.91
CA ILE A 131 -34.83 4.19 -23.77
C ILE A 131 -35.02 4.50 -22.29
N LYS A 132 -34.63 5.71 -21.85
CA LYS A 132 -34.75 6.16 -20.46
C LYS A 132 -35.64 7.40 -20.40
N ARG A 133 -36.76 7.31 -19.68
CA ARG A 133 -37.75 8.41 -19.54
C ARG A 133 -38.21 8.98 -20.90
N GLY A 134 -38.45 8.12 -21.88
CA GLY A 134 -38.88 8.51 -23.23
C GLY A 134 -37.78 9.10 -24.13
N ARG A 135 -36.52 9.16 -23.67
CA ARG A 135 -35.37 9.57 -24.48
C ARG A 135 -34.55 8.35 -24.88
N VAL A 136 -34.15 8.27 -26.14
CA VAL A 136 -33.22 7.24 -26.64
C VAL A 136 -31.80 7.67 -26.28
N GLU A 137 -31.08 6.84 -25.56
CA GLU A 137 -29.67 7.01 -25.21
C GLU A 137 -28.86 5.91 -25.92
N TYR A 138 -27.70 6.27 -26.47
CA TYR A 138 -26.77 5.36 -27.13
C TYR A 138 -25.49 5.26 -26.32
N LEU A 139 -25.01 4.04 -26.08
CA LEU A 139 -23.66 3.78 -25.64
C LEU A 139 -22.76 3.72 -26.87
N ILE A 140 -21.89 4.71 -27.02
CA ILE A 140 -21.14 4.94 -28.24
C ILE A 140 -19.65 4.70 -27.99
N ARG A 141 -18.99 3.96 -28.90
CA ARG A 141 -17.54 3.91 -29.02
C ARG A 141 -17.08 5.04 -29.95
N TRP A 142 -16.14 5.86 -29.50
CA TRP A 142 -15.54 6.91 -30.31
C TRP A 142 -14.32 6.38 -31.07
N LYS A 143 -14.18 6.84 -32.32
CA LYS A 143 -13.07 6.53 -33.21
C LYS A 143 -11.80 7.16 -32.65
N GLY A 144 -10.73 6.38 -32.56
CA GLY A 144 -9.46 6.82 -31.96
C GLY A 144 -9.38 6.65 -30.44
N CYS A 145 -10.38 6.05 -29.80
CA CYS A 145 -10.26 5.59 -28.41
C CYS A 145 -9.45 4.27 -28.38
N SER A 146 -8.13 4.38 -28.40
CA SER A 146 -7.17 3.28 -28.64
C SER A 146 -7.16 2.17 -27.58
N GLU A 147 -7.68 2.42 -26.38
CA GLU A 147 -7.65 1.46 -25.26
C GLU A 147 -8.44 0.17 -25.56
N VAL A 148 -9.51 0.24 -26.36
CA VAL A 148 -10.33 -0.94 -26.68
C VAL A 148 -9.73 -1.79 -27.80
N GLU A 149 -9.00 -1.17 -28.73
CA GLU A 149 -8.23 -1.89 -29.74
C GLU A 149 -7.08 -2.66 -29.10
N GLU A 150 -6.45 -2.10 -28.07
CA GLU A 150 -5.40 -2.74 -27.30
C GLU A 150 -5.93 -3.93 -26.49
N ALA A 151 -7.11 -3.78 -25.86
CA ALA A 151 -7.82 -4.87 -25.20
C ALA A 151 -8.25 -5.99 -26.18
N MET A 152 -8.70 -5.65 -27.40
CA MET A 152 -9.01 -6.63 -28.44
C MET A 152 -7.76 -7.32 -29.00
N ARG A 153 -6.65 -6.60 -29.15
CA ARG A 153 -5.35 -7.19 -29.54
C ARG A 153 -4.85 -8.14 -28.48
N TYR A 154 -5.00 -7.80 -27.19
CA TYR A 154 -4.66 -8.67 -26.07
C TYR A 154 -5.50 -9.95 -26.07
N THR A 155 -6.83 -9.86 -26.21
CA THR A 155 -7.70 -11.04 -26.30
C THR A 155 -7.42 -11.89 -27.54
N LYS A 156 -7.13 -11.27 -28.69
CA LYS A 156 -6.72 -12.00 -29.89
C LYS A 156 -5.37 -12.72 -29.71
N ALA A 157 -4.41 -12.08 -29.05
CA ALA A 157 -3.12 -12.68 -28.72
C ALA A 157 -3.26 -13.83 -27.70
N GLN A 158 -4.18 -13.70 -26.73
CA GLN A 158 -4.45 -14.74 -25.75
C GLN A 158 -5.09 -15.97 -26.41
N LYS A 159 -6.11 -15.78 -27.26
CA LYS A 159 -6.71 -16.86 -28.07
C LYS A 159 -5.69 -17.54 -28.98
N LEU A 160 -4.73 -16.78 -29.52
CA LEU A 160 -3.66 -17.35 -30.34
C LEU A 160 -2.71 -18.22 -29.49
N ARG A 161 -2.32 -17.77 -28.30
CA ARG A 161 -1.49 -18.55 -27.36
C ARG A 161 -2.21 -19.80 -26.84
N GLU A 162 -3.52 -19.73 -26.64
CA GLU A 162 -4.34 -20.85 -26.22
C GLU A 162 -4.48 -21.89 -27.34
N LYS A 163 -4.77 -21.44 -28.56
CA LYS A 163 -4.74 -22.31 -29.75
C LYS A 163 -3.37 -22.94 -29.98
N GLN A 164 -2.28 -22.19 -29.75
CA GLN A 164 -0.92 -22.72 -29.85
C GLN A 164 -0.68 -23.82 -28.80
N ARG A 165 -1.15 -23.62 -27.56
CA ARG A 165 -1.10 -24.66 -26.51
C ARG A 165 -1.92 -25.90 -26.87
N GLU A 166 -3.14 -25.74 -27.39
CA GLU A 166 -3.94 -26.87 -27.86
C GLU A 166 -3.26 -27.65 -29.00
N GLU A 167 -2.64 -26.94 -29.95
CA GLU A 167 -1.88 -27.56 -31.04
C GLU A 167 -0.62 -28.28 -30.52
N ASP A 168 0.08 -27.69 -29.56
CA ASP A 168 1.26 -28.28 -28.94
C ASP A 168 0.90 -29.48 -28.05
N GLU A 169 -0.20 -29.43 -27.28
CA GLU A 169 -0.74 -30.57 -26.54
C GLU A 169 -1.18 -31.69 -27.49
N LYS A 170 -1.86 -31.35 -28.59
CA LYS A 170 -2.25 -32.34 -29.60
C LYS A 170 -1.03 -33.01 -30.26
N LYS A 171 0.08 -32.27 -30.44
CA LYS A 171 1.36 -32.84 -30.87
C LYS A 171 2.02 -33.69 -29.79
N LEU A 172 1.94 -33.28 -28.53
CA LEU A 172 2.61 -33.95 -27.42
C LEU A 172 1.92 -35.27 -27.05
N PHE A 173 0.58 -35.31 -27.11
CA PHE A 173 -0.21 -36.43 -26.62
C PHE A 173 -0.81 -37.30 -27.73
N GLY A 174 -0.74 -36.87 -29.00
CA GLY A 174 -1.25 -37.62 -30.15
C GLY A 174 -2.76 -37.83 -30.11
N ASN A 175 -3.39 -37.95 -31.29
CA ASN A 175 -4.81 -38.29 -31.35
C ASN A 175 -5.00 -39.71 -30.79
N VAL A 176 -5.51 -39.85 -29.56
CA VAL A 176 -6.06 -41.11 -29.08
C VAL A 176 -7.33 -41.35 -29.88
N VAL A 177 -7.20 -42.10 -30.98
CA VAL A 177 -8.33 -42.56 -31.79
C VAL A 177 -9.10 -43.58 -30.95
N THR A 178 -10.15 -43.13 -30.27
CA THR A 178 -11.17 -44.02 -29.73
C THR A 178 -12.02 -44.54 -30.88
N ASN A 179 -11.72 -45.76 -31.32
CA ASN A 179 -12.55 -46.50 -32.27
C ASN A 179 -13.83 -46.97 -31.56
N GLU A 180 -14.89 -46.18 -31.59
CA GLU A 180 -16.24 -46.66 -31.35
C GLU A 180 -17.00 -46.79 -32.67
N LYS A 181 -17.31 -48.04 -33.00
CA LYS A 181 -18.22 -48.44 -34.07
C LYS A 181 -19.65 -48.19 -33.61
N HIS A 182 -20.46 -47.46 -34.37
CA HIS A 182 -21.89 -47.75 -34.43
C HIS A 182 -22.58 -47.29 -35.73
N VAL A 183 -23.01 -48.31 -36.49
CA VAL A 183 -24.29 -48.50 -37.20
C VAL A 183 -24.91 -47.34 -37.98
N THR A 184 -24.95 -47.54 -39.29
CA THR A 184 -25.72 -46.83 -40.32
C THR A 184 -27.19 -47.20 -40.32
N ALA A 185 -28.07 -46.21 -40.52
CA ALA A 185 -29.41 -46.39 -41.08
C ALA A 185 -29.73 -45.26 -42.06
N ASP A 186 -30.16 -45.68 -43.26
CA ASP A 186 -30.62 -44.92 -44.41
C ASP A 186 -31.90 -44.10 -44.17
N ALA A 187 -32.08 -43.02 -44.95
CA ALA A 187 -33.02 -42.98 -46.10
C ALA A 187 -33.65 -41.58 -46.34
N SER A 188 -33.40 -41.03 -47.54
CA SER A 188 -34.38 -40.47 -48.53
C SER A 188 -35.26 -39.25 -48.16
N LEU A 189 -35.76 -38.36 -49.03
CA LEU A 189 -35.65 -37.99 -50.46
C LEU A 189 -36.79 -36.96 -50.71
N LEU A 190 -36.69 -36.14 -51.77
CA LEU A 190 -37.73 -35.30 -52.45
C LEU A 190 -38.03 -33.91 -51.82
N GLY A 191 -38.23 -32.83 -52.60
CA GLY A 191 -38.45 -32.71 -54.04
C GLY A 191 -38.54 -31.24 -54.53
N CYS A 192 -38.61 -31.12 -55.84
CA CYS A 192 -38.43 -29.97 -56.75
C CYS A 192 -39.72 -29.14 -57.00
N GLY A 193 -39.59 -27.93 -57.58
CA GLY A 193 -40.64 -27.22 -58.35
C GLY A 193 -40.55 -25.69 -58.30
N THR A 194 -39.89 -24.98 -59.25
CA THR A 194 -40.34 -24.45 -60.57
C THR A 194 -41.00 -23.05 -60.57
N ASN A 195 -40.32 -22.12 -61.27
CA ASN A 195 -40.75 -21.02 -62.18
C ASN A 195 -42.05 -20.23 -61.93
N ASP A 196 -41.97 -18.88 -61.89
CA ASP A 196 -42.39 -18.03 -63.03
C ASP A 196 -42.22 -16.50 -62.81
N VAL A 197 -41.62 -15.89 -63.84
CA VAL A 197 -41.81 -14.57 -64.49
C VAL A 197 -42.83 -13.57 -63.90
N ALA A 198 -42.39 -12.34 -63.58
CA ALA A 198 -42.80 -11.08 -64.26
C ALA A 198 -42.59 -9.79 -63.45
N LYS A 199 -42.21 -8.74 -64.19
CA LYS A 199 -42.54 -7.30 -64.03
C LYS A 199 -41.84 -6.47 -62.94
N ILE A 200 -40.87 -5.70 -63.43
CA ILE A 200 -40.44 -4.40 -62.91
C ILE A 200 -41.59 -3.38 -63.09
N PRO A 201 -41.91 -2.60 -62.05
CA PRO A 201 -42.15 -1.18 -62.25
C PRO A 201 -41.25 -0.32 -61.35
N ALA A 202 -40.75 0.76 -61.95
CA ALA A 202 -40.00 1.80 -61.28
C ALA A 202 -40.91 2.72 -60.43
N LYS A 203 -40.27 3.39 -59.46
CA LYS A 203 -40.70 4.53 -58.63
C LYS A 203 -41.50 4.18 -57.37
N SER A 204 -40.93 4.45 -56.19
CA SER A 204 -41.02 5.75 -55.50
C SER A 204 -40.35 5.67 -54.12
N GLY A 205 -39.65 6.75 -53.73
CA GLY A 205 -39.11 7.10 -52.41
C GLY A 205 -39.10 6.02 -51.32
N ILE A 206 -37.92 5.44 -51.09
CA ILE A 206 -37.64 4.72 -49.85
C ILE A 206 -37.31 5.78 -48.81
N ASP A 207 -38.32 6.19 -48.05
CA ASP A 207 -38.10 6.67 -46.69
C ASP A 207 -37.47 5.50 -45.94
N ALA A 208 -36.13 5.49 -45.84
CA ALA A 208 -35.39 4.58 -44.99
C ALA A 208 -35.65 4.99 -43.53
N LYS A 209 -36.85 4.70 -43.05
CA LYS A 209 -37.03 4.37 -41.64
C LYS A 209 -36.32 3.05 -41.45
N GLU A 210 -35.00 3.09 -41.27
CA GLU A 210 -34.28 1.99 -40.63
C GLU A 210 -35.11 1.64 -39.40
N ALA A 211 -35.74 0.48 -39.44
CA ALA A 211 -36.39 -0.08 -38.27
C ALA A 211 -35.25 -0.23 -37.27
N VAL A 212 -35.15 0.73 -36.35
CA VAL A 212 -34.18 0.70 -35.29
C VAL A 212 -34.52 -0.55 -34.52
N VAL A 213 -33.76 -1.62 -34.76
CA VAL A 213 -33.90 -2.89 -34.06
C VAL A 213 -33.70 -2.52 -32.60
N ASP A 214 -34.80 -2.47 -31.85
CA ASP A 214 -34.72 -2.38 -30.40
C ASP A 214 -34.05 -3.67 -29.97
N ASP A 215 -32.79 -3.53 -29.55
CA ASP A 215 -31.95 -4.62 -29.08
C ASP A 215 -32.46 -5.04 -27.70
N HIS A 216 -33.64 -5.65 -27.69
CA HIS A 216 -34.27 -6.25 -26.52
C HIS A 216 -33.53 -7.50 -26.04
N LEU A 217 -32.48 -7.93 -26.75
CA LEU A 217 -31.63 -9.05 -26.35
C LEU A 217 -30.73 -8.68 -25.17
N TRP A 218 -30.33 -7.41 -25.04
CA TRP A 218 -29.50 -6.98 -23.91
C TRP A 218 -30.36 -6.66 -22.68
N LYS A 219 -30.35 -7.56 -21.70
CA LYS A 219 -31.04 -7.38 -20.43
C LYS A 219 -30.17 -6.56 -19.49
N TRP A 220 -30.31 -5.25 -19.54
CA TRP A 220 -29.58 -4.31 -18.67
C TRP A 220 -29.78 -4.52 -17.15
N ASN A 221 -30.80 -5.27 -16.73
CA ASN A 221 -31.00 -5.66 -15.32
C ASN A 221 -30.27 -6.96 -14.95
N ASP A 222 -29.62 -7.60 -15.90
CA ASP A 222 -29.01 -8.90 -15.70
C ASP A 222 -27.59 -8.72 -15.16
N SER A 223 -27.44 -8.91 -13.85
CA SER A 223 -26.15 -8.89 -13.16
C SER A 223 -25.17 -9.92 -13.76
N ASP A 224 -25.69 -10.93 -14.46
CA ASP A 224 -24.91 -11.99 -15.10
C ASP A 224 -24.01 -11.45 -16.24
N HIS A 225 -24.24 -10.22 -16.70
CA HIS A 225 -23.34 -9.54 -17.63
C HIS A 225 -22.03 -9.07 -16.99
N VAL A 226 -21.92 -9.03 -15.66
CA VAL A 226 -20.67 -8.74 -14.96
C VAL A 226 -19.96 -10.06 -14.65
N ILE A 227 -18.82 -10.28 -15.31
CA ILE A 227 -18.05 -11.51 -15.15
C ILE A 227 -17.08 -11.37 -14.00
N PHE A 228 -17.33 -12.13 -12.92
CA PHE A 228 -16.37 -12.31 -11.83
C PHE A 228 -15.39 -13.42 -12.20
N ARG A 229 -14.10 -13.09 -12.19
CA ARG A 229 -13.01 -14.02 -12.49
C ARG A 229 -12.46 -14.62 -11.20
N ASP A 230 -11.98 -15.85 -11.31
CA ASP A 230 -11.23 -16.48 -10.23
C ASP A 230 -9.85 -15.83 -10.07
N VAL A 231 -9.36 -15.79 -8.84
CA VAL A 231 -8.00 -15.36 -8.53
C VAL A 231 -7.06 -16.56 -8.59
N LEU A 232 -5.94 -16.42 -9.31
CA LEU A 232 -4.94 -17.47 -9.45
C LEU A 232 -4.28 -17.78 -8.10
N ARG A 233 -4.29 -19.05 -7.70
CA ARG A 233 -3.59 -19.57 -6.52
C ARG A 233 -2.23 -20.13 -6.92
N ILE A 234 -1.16 -19.68 -6.27
CA ILE A 234 0.23 -20.01 -6.57
C ILE A 234 0.87 -20.61 -5.33
N HIS A 235 1.39 -21.83 -5.43
CA HIS A 235 2.14 -22.40 -4.31
C HIS A 235 3.50 -21.72 -4.19
N VAL A 236 3.85 -21.22 -3.00
CA VAL A 236 5.12 -20.51 -2.76
C VAL A 236 6.38 -21.34 -3.02
N ASN A 237 6.27 -22.67 -3.05
CA ASN A 237 7.39 -23.57 -3.28
C ASN A 237 7.56 -23.92 -4.77
N ASP A 238 6.64 -23.51 -5.65
CA ASP A 238 6.80 -23.64 -7.10
C ASP A 238 8.13 -22.96 -7.52
N THR A 239 8.87 -23.59 -8.43
CA THR A 239 10.12 -23.04 -8.95
C THR A 239 9.92 -21.73 -9.70
N ASN A 240 8.74 -21.53 -10.28
CA ASN A 240 8.37 -20.34 -11.05
C ASN A 240 7.53 -19.32 -10.27
N ALA A 241 7.23 -19.57 -8.98
CA ALA A 241 6.35 -18.71 -8.18
C ALA A 241 6.75 -17.23 -8.25
N GLY A 242 8.04 -16.92 -8.05
CA GLY A 242 8.52 -15.54 -8.07
C GLY A 242 8.30 -14.83 -9.41
N GLN A 243 8.52 -15.52 -10.52
CA GLN A 243 8.30 -14.95 -11.85
C GLN A 243 6.80 -14.73 -12.13
N ILE A 244 5.95 -15.71 -11.80
CA ILE A 244 4.50 -15.60 -12.01
C ILE A 244 3.93 -14.44 -11.18
N VAL A 245 4.34 -14.32 -9.92
CA VAL A 245 3.91 -13.23 -9.03
C VAL A 245 4.40 -11.88 -9.55
N LYS A 246 5.67 -11.78 -9.95
CA LYS A 246 6.22 -10.56 -10.56
C LYS A 246 5.43 -10.14 -11.81
N ASP A 247 5.13 -11.07 -12.71
CA ASP A 247 4.35 -10.80 -13.92
C ASP A 247 2.91 -10.38 -13.58
N ALA A 248 2.28 -11.02 -12.59
CA ALA A 248 0.95 -10.64 -12.14
C ALA A 248 0.92 -9.21 -11.57
N ARG A 249 1.91 -8.86 -10.74
CA ARG A 249 2.06 -7.51 -10.16
C ARG A 249 2.27 -6.43 -11.22
N ILE A 250 3.17 -6.69 -12.17
CA ILE A 250 3.40 -5.81 -13.33
C ILE A 250 2.12 -5.64 -14.13
N ASN A 251 1.34 -6.70 -14.33
CA ASN A 251 0.09 -6.65 -15.08
C ASN A 251 -1.11 -6.11 -14.28
N GLY A 252 -0.99 -5.85 -12.97
CA GLY A 252 -2.11 -5.41 -12.14
C GLY A 252 -3.13 -6.50 -11.84
N THR A 253 -2.73 -7.77 -11.95
CA THR A 253 -3.57 -8.94 -11.67
C THR A 253 -3.35 -9.42 -10.23
N PRO A 254 -4.40 -9.52 -9.41
CA PRO A 254 -4.27 -10.07 -8.06
C PRO A 254 -4.00 -11.57 -8.10
N VAL A 255 -3.30 -12.09 -7.08
CA VAL A 255 -2.98 -13.52 -6.93
C VAL A 255 -3.09 -13.92 -5.47
N VAL A 256 -3.31 -15.21 -5.21
CA VAL A 256 -3.30 -15.80 -3.86
C VAL A 256 -2.09 -16.72 -3.73
N LEU A 257 -1.29 -16.53 -2.70
CA LEU A 257 -0.21 -17.45 -2.36
C LEU A 257 -0.70 -18.52 -1.39
N VAL A 258 -0.28 -19.76 -1.62
CA VAL A 258 -0.63 -20.91 -0.76
C VAL A 258 0.61 -21.69 -0.33
N GLY A 259 0.50 -22.40 0.80
CA GLY A 259 1.54 -23.30 1.31
C GLY A 259 2.70 -22.60 2.02
N HIS A 260 2.59 -21.31 2.36
CA HIS A 260 3.55 -20.62 3.22
C HIS A 260 3.29 -20.93 4.69
N LYS A 261 4.35 -21.07 5.49
CA LYS A 261 4.27 -21.31 6.95
C LYS A 261 4.94 -20.18 7.70
N GLY A 262 4.30 -19.73 8.78
CA GLY A 262 4.83 -18.69 9.66
C GLY A 262 4.64 -17.25 9.16
N TRP A 263 3.76 -17.00 8.19
CA TRP A 263 3.44 -15.64 7.73
C TRP A 263 2.86 -14.73 8.82
N ALA A 264 2.17 -15.33 9.79
CA ALA A 264 1.56 -14.66 10.94
C ALA A 264 2.00 -15.35 12.25
N ASN A 265 3.29 -15.71 12.36
CA ASN A 265 3.79 -16.51 13.49
C ASN A 265 3.57 -15.82 14.85
N PHE A 266 3.46 -14.48 14.90
CA PHE A 266 3.10 -13.76 16.12
C PHE A 266 1.79 -14.26 16.73
N ALA A 267 0.83 -14.68 15.90
CA ALA A 267 -0.48 -15.10 16.35
C ALA A 267 -0.49 -16.52 16.93
N LYS A 268 0.62 -17.28 16.84
CA LYS A 268 0.70 -18.67 17.32
C LYS A 268 0.23 -18.82 18.78
N ARG A 269 0.51 -17.82 19.63
CA ARG A 269 0.12 -17.79 21.05
C ARG A 269 -1.35 -17.44 21.30
N TRP A 270 -2.06 -16.95 20.28
CA TRP A 270 -3.50 -16.68 20.33
C TRP A 270 -4.33 -17.82 19.78
N LEU A 271 -3.71 -18.89 19.29
CA LEU A 271 -4.41 -19.98 18.63
C LEU A 271 -4.37 -21.23 19.49
N ARG A 272 -5.48 -21.97 19.50
CA ARG A 272 -5.56 -23.32 20.06
C ARG A 272 -6.17 -24.28 19.04
N LYS A 273 -5.84 -25.56 19.16
CA LYS A 273 -6.54 -26.59 18.37
C LYS A 273 -7.97 -26.72 18.91
N ARG A 274 -8.93 -26.83 18.00
CA ARG A 274 -10.31 -27.16 18.35
C ARG A 274 -10.35 -28.57 18.92
N ASP A 275 -10.99 -28.74 20.07
CA ASP A 275 -11.17 -30.06 20.65
C ASP A 275 -12.13 -30.88 19.77
N GLU A 276 -11.62 -31.90 19.08
CA GLU A 276 -12.44 -32.74 18.19
C GLU A 276 -13.60 -33.45 18.95
N ASN A 277 -13.48 -33.58 20.27
CA ASN A 277 -14.48 -34.22 21.13
C ASN A 277 -15.69 -33.36 21.48
N SER A 278 -15.64 -32.02 21.32
CA SER A 278 -16.77 -31.16 21.71
C SER A 278 -17.90 -31.11 20.66
N ASN A 279 -17.64 -31.54 19.42
CA ASN A 279 -18.61 -31.45 18.31
C ASN A 279 -19.45 -32.71 18.07
N ALA A 280 -19.33 -33.75 18.91
CA ALA A 280 -20.14 -34.97 18.74
C ALA A 280 -21.65 -34.74 18.98
N ASP A 281 -22.05 -33.69 19.70
CA ASP A 281 -23.45 -33.42 20.07
C ASP A 281 -24.15 -32.35 19.23
N GLU A 282 -23.46 -31.61 18.33
CA GLU A 282 -24.05 -30.50 17.55
C GLU A 282 -24.31 -30.80 16.06
N ASN A 283 -24.22 -32.06 15.62
CA ASN A 283 -24.70 -32.47 14.29
C ASN A 283 -26.25 -32.52 14.25
N ILE A 284 -26.90 -31.38 14.53
CA ILE A 284 -28.26 -31.12 14.06
C ILE A 284 -28.10 -30.77 12.58
N PRO A 285 -28.61 -31.57 11.64
CA PRO A 285 -28.50 -31.28 10.23
C PRO A 285 -29.17 -29.92 9.96
N VAL A 286 -28.35 -28.94 9.60
CA VAL A 286 -28.83 -27.66 9.05
C VAL A 286 -29.51 -28.00 7.73
N SER A 287 -30.84 -28.15 7.77
CA SER A 287 -31.63 -28.32 6.57
C SER A 287 -31.54 -27.03 5.77
N THR A 288 -30.77 -27.05 4.69
CA THR A 288 -30.92 -26.10 3.59
C THR A 288 -32.33 -26.27 3.02
N ALA A 289 -33.28 -25.48 3.52
CA ALA A 289 -34.63 -25.44 2.99
C ALA A 289 -34.60 -24.69 1.66
N ASP A 290 -34.56 -25.46 0.56
CA ASP A 290 -34.89 -24.98 -0.77
C ASP A 290 -36.32 -24.43 -0.75
N THR A 291 -36.42 -23.12 -0.95
CA THR A 291 -37.70 -22.43 -1.10
C THR A 291 -38.14 -22.60 -2.55
N GLU A 292 -38.83 -23.70 -2.86
CA GLU A 292 -39.54 -23.84 -4.13
C GLU A 292 -40.82 -22.98 -4.12
N ASP A 293 -40.77 -21.87 -4.86
CA ASP A 293 -41.95 -21.09 -5.26
C ASP A 293 -42.86 -21.92 -6.18
N LYS A 294 -43.99 -22.38 -5.65
CA LYS A 294 -45.16 -22.78 -6.45
C LYS A 294 -46.32 -21.85 -6.15
N LYS A 295 -46.58 -20.91 -7.07
CA LYS A 295 -47.81 -20.11 -7.08
C LYS A 295 -48.46 -20.16 -8.46
N ALA A 296 -49.36 -21.12 -8.64
CA ALA A 296 -50.42 -21.06 -9.64
C ALA A 296 -51.73 -20.76 -8.89
N GLY A 297 -52.31 -19.60 -9.18
CA GLY A 297 -53.53 -19.11 -8.55
C GLY A 297 -54.78 -19.78 -9.09
N SER A 298 -55.77 -19.94 -8.21
CA SER A 298 -57.17 -20.13 -8.58
C SER A 298 -58.02 -19.16 -7.76
N MET A 299 -58.85 -18.42 -8.48
CA MET A 299 -59.83 -17.45 -8.02
C MET A 299 -60.83 -18.06 -7.03
N THR A 300 -61.27 -17.28 -6.04
CA THR A 300 -62.70 -17.05 -5.77
C THR A 300 -62.89 -15.81 -4.90
N ASP A 301 -63.77 -14.94 -5.38
CA ASP A 301 -64.35 -13.77 -4.70
C ASP A 301 -65.14 -14.15 -3.44
N VAL A 302 -64.99 -13.37 -2.37
CA VAL A 302 -66.08 -13.10 -1.41
C VAL A 302 -65.95 -11.67 -0.90
N ALA A 303 -66.98 -10.87 -1.23
CA ALA A 303 -67.23 -9.55 -0.70
C ALA A 303 -67.71 -9.61 0.75
N SER A 304 -67.30 -8.64 1.57
CA SER A 304 -67.98 -8.29 2.82
C SER A 304 -67.62 -6.85 3.20
N GLU A 305 -68.59 -5.97 2.97
CA GLU A 305 -68.66 -4.62 3.51
C GLU A 305 -68.66 -4.66 5.05
N HIS A 306 -67.96 -3.75 5.71
CA HIS A 306 -68.48 -3.14 6.93
C HIS A 306 -67.92 -1.74 7.14
N SER A 307 -68.87 -0.88 7.49
CA SER A 307 -68.83 0.57 7.62
C SER A 307 -68.29 1.05 8.97
N SER A 308 -67.82 2.31 8.96
CA SER A 308 -68.03 3.33 10.02
C SER A 308 -66.85 3.72 10.95
N MET A 309 -66.29 4.89 10.65
CA MET A 309 -66.28 6.10 11.51
C MET A 309 -65.63 6.03 12.92
N ARG A 310 -64.50 6.73 13.10
CA ARG A 310 -64.34 7.83 14.11
C ARG A 310 -62.95 8.50 14.11
N GLN A 311 -62.98 9.72 14.62
CA GLN A 311 -61.96 10.78 14.64
C GLN A 311 -60.80 10.57 15.64
N SER A 312 -59.78 11.40 15.41
CA SER A 312 -58.97 12.19 16.37
C SER A 312 -57.80 11.57 17.16
N VAL A 313 -56.62 12.15 16.88
CA VAL A 313 -55.63 12.77 17.80
C VAL A 313 -54.96 11.91 18.88
N SER A 314 -53.66 11.67 18.70
CA SER A 314 -52.57 11.87 19.68
C SER A 314 -51.23 11.69 18.94
N GLN A 315 -50.44 12.75 18.69
CA GLN A 315 -49.38 13.24 19.58
C GLN A 315 -48.77 12.14 20.47
N ALA A 316 -47.65 11.58 20.03
CA ALA A 316 -46.68 10.93 20.89
C ALA A 316 -45.29 11.48 20.52
N SER A 317 -44.64 11.99 21.54
CA SER A 317 -43.37 12.71 21.60
C SER A 317 -42.19 11.88 21.13
N ASP A 318 -41.42 12.44 20.21
CA ASP A 318 -39.99 12.17 20.09
C ASP A 318 -39.32 12.59 21.41
N ARG A 319 -38.69 11.62 22.07
CA ARG A 319 -37.78 11.88 23.18
C ARG A 319 -36.38 11.96 22.60
N ASP A 320 -35.89 13.17 22.47
CA ASP A 320 -34.47 13.48 22.36
C ASP A 320 -33.73 12.88 23.56
N CYS A 321 -32.77 12.00 23.29
CA CYS A 321 -31.73 11.65 24.25
C CYS A 321 -30.60 12.66 24.11
N ASP A 322 -30.67 13.72 24.92
CA ASP A 322 -29.55 14.61 25.20
C ASP A 322 -28.36 13.80 25.76
N LEU A 323 -27.34 13.58 24.93
CA LEU A 323 -26.00 13.25 25.39
C LEU A 323 -25.17 14.53 25.39
N GLN A 324 -25.09 15.05 26.60
CA GLN A 324 -24.27 16.13 27.12
C GLN A 324 -22.88 16.21 26.45
N GLU A 325 -22.63 17.33 25.74
CA GLU A 325 -21.31 17.75 25.28
C GLU A 325 -20.37 17.96 26.47
N CYS A 326 -19.33 17.13 26.58
CA CYS A 326 -18.16 17.45 27.39
C CYS A 326 -17.18 18.28 26.55
N THR A 327 -17.36 19.60 26.55
CA THR A 327 -16.30 20.54 26.16
C THR A 327 -15.23 20.55 27.26
N MET A 328 -14.08 19.93 27.01
CA MET A 328 -12.87 20.17 27.81
C MET A 328 -12.06 21.29 27.15
N ALA A 329 -12.09 22.46 27.77
CA ALA A 329 -11.19 23.56 27.48
C ALA A 329 -9.78 23.17 27.96
N VAL A 330 -8.80 23.21 27.06
CA VAL A 330 -7.38 23.08 27.38
C VAL A 330 -6.84 24.49 27.58
N ASN A 331 -6.48 24.83 28.81
CA ASN A 331 -5.68 26.01 29.12
C ASN A 331 -4.22 25.70 28.81
N GLU A 332 -3.65 26.43 27.85
CA GLU A 332 -2.21 26.53 27.65
C GLU A 332 -1.63 27.58 28.60
N GLU A 333 -0.88 27.15 29.62
CA GLU A 333 0.04 28.03 30.35
C GLU A 333 1.47 27.68 29.96
N LYS A 334 2.11 28.63 29.28
CA LYS A 334 3.54 28.68 28.96
C LYS A 334 4.34 28.96 30.21
N ASN A 335 5.45 28.24 30.41
CA ASN A 335 6.58 28.74 31.16
C ASN A 335 7.88 28.32 30.47
N GLU A 336 8.54 29.31 29.88
CA GLU A 336 9.90 29.28 29.35
C GLU A 336 10.89 29.54 30.50
N ILE A 337 11.87 28.66 30.69
CA ILE A 337 13.20 29.01 31.21
C ILE A 337 14.21 28.09 30.51
N PHE A 338 15.00 28.65 29.57
CA PHE A 338 16.20 28.01 29.02
C PHE A 338 17.43 28.52 29.76
N HIS A 339 18.30 27.60 30.20
CA HIS A 339 19.69 27.90 30.57
C HIS A 339 20.60 27.28 29.50
N GLU A 340 21.43 28.13 28.90
CA GLU A 340 22.52 27.77 28.01
C GLU A 340 23.64 27.07 28.79
N GLU A 341 24.15 25.94 28.30
CA GLU A 341 25.46 25.41 28.69
C GLU A 341 26.34 25.19 27.45
N GLU A 342 27.51 25.85 27.49
CA GLU A 342 28.64 25.72 26.57
C GLU A 342 29.31 24.34 26.69
N GLU A 343 29.52 23.67 25.55
CA GLU A 343 30.38 22.48 25.47
C GLU A 343 31.83 22.87 25.15
N GLN A 344 32.72 22.71 26.14
CA GLN A 344 34.17 22.74 25.94
C GLN A 344 34.72 21.34 25.64
N GLN A 345 35.55 21.29 24.61
CA GLN A 345 36.32 20.13 24.15
C GLN A 345 37.18 19.52 25.25
N ASN A 346 37.11 18.20 25.40
CA ASN A 346 38.18 17.41 26.01
C ASN A 346 38.47 16.17 25.15
N GLU A 347 39.67 16.17 24.56
CA GLU A 347 40.28 15.03 23.89
C GLU A 347 40.60 13.94 24.93
N LEU A 348 40.07 12.73 24.73
CA LEU A 348 40.49 11.53 25.43
C LEU A 348 40.76 10.42 24.42
N ASN A 349 41.99 9.91 24.49
CA ASN A 349 42.54 8.82 23.68
C ASN A 349 41.62 7.59 23.66
N PHE A 350 41.11 7.25 22.48
CA PHE A 350 40.35 6.02 22.23
C PHE A 350 41.25 4.98 21.54
N THR A 351 41.62 3.94 22.27
CA THR A 351 42.15 2.69 21.72
C THR A 351 41.02 2.00 20.95
N THR A 352 41.25 1.76 19.66
CA THR A 352 40.24 1.27 18.71
C THR A 352 40.03 -0.24 18.85
N THR A 353 38.94 -0.64 19.50
CA THR A 353 38.25 -1.91 19.23
C THR A 353 36.85 -1.56 18.74
N ALA A 354 36.56 -1.91 17.48
CA ALA A 354 35.27 -1.64 16.85
C ALA A 354 34.16 -2.46 17.54
N PRO A 355 32.99 -1.87 17.85
CA PRO A 355 31.83 -2.64 18.27
C PRO A 355 31.22 -3.33 17.05
N GLU A 356 31.15 -4.66 17.11
CA GLU A 356 30.33 -5.48 16.22
C GLU A 356 28.85 -5.03 16.28
N PRO A 357 28.10 -5.12 15.17
CA PRO A 357 26.65 -4.97 15.21
C PRO A 357 26.06 -6.08 16.10
N PRO A 358 25.02 -5.81 16.90
CA PRO A 358 24.38 -6.86 17.70
C PRO A 358 23.82 -7.90 16.74
N ALA A 359 24.40 -9.10 16.77
CA ALA A 359 23.77 -10.29 16.22
C ALA A 359 22.36 -10.42 16.82
N PRO A 360 21.39 -10.98 16.07
CA PRO A 360 20.07 -11.28 16.62
C PRO A 360 20.26 -12.03 17.93
N GLN A 361 19.64 -11.53 19.00
CA GLN A 361 19.83 -12.05 20.36
C GLN A 361 19.33 -13.50 20.42
N THR A 362 20.21 -14.45 20.11
CA THR A 362 20.07 -15.83 20.55
C THR A 362 20.29 -15.84 22.05
N SER A 363 19.21 -15.82 22.82
CA SER A 363 19.22 -16.05 24.26
C SER A 363 19.82 -17.44 24.52
N THR A 364 21.09 -17.49 24.90
CA THR A 364 21.76 -18.70 25.36
C THR A 364 21.26 -19.04 26.77
N SER A 365 20.09 -19.66 26.85
CA SER A 365 19.73 -20.50 27.99
C SER A 365 20.39 -21.86 27.80
N ASN A 366 21.36 -22.19 28.64
CA ASN A 366 21.93 -23.53 28.75
C ASN A 366 20.86 -24.50 29.27
N THR A 367 20.03 -25.00 28.36
CA THR A 367 19.15 -26.15 28.57
C THR A 367 19.51 -27.17 27.51
N SER A 368 19.96 -28.33 27.95
CA SER A 368 20.41 -29.44 27.13
C SER A 368 19.40 -29.85 26.05
N GLY A 369 19.73 -29.57 24.79
CA GLY A 369 19.79 -30.58 23.72
C GLY A 369 18.49 -31.26 23.28
N ASN A 370 17.36 -30.55 23.23
CA ASN A 370 16.34 -30.85 22.24
C ASN A 370 16.38 -29.71 21.23
N ASP A 371 16.89 -30.00 20.03
CA ASP A 371 16.81 -29.15 18.85
C ASP A 371 15.34 -29.11 18.42
N ILE A 372 14.51 -28.40 19.20
CA ILE A 372 13.14 -28.09 18.86
C ILE A 372 13.27 -27.04 17.78
N THR A 373 13.40 -27.48 16.54
CA THR A 373 13.06 -26.64 15.39
C THR A 373 11.66 -26.12 15.68
N GLU A 374 11.56 -24.86 16.10
CA GLU A 374 10.27 -24.27 16.46
C GLU A 374 9.35 -24.43 15.25
N GLU A 375 8.37 -25.31 15.37
CA GLU A 375 7.47 -25.62 14.27
C GLU A 375 6.75 -24.33 13.86
N LEU A 376 7.01 -23.87 12.64
CA LEU A 376 6.42 -22.65 12.12
C LEU A 376 4.89 -22.79 12.09
N LEU A 377 4.17 -21.72 12.43
CA LEU A 377 2.72 -21.72 12.42
C LEU A 377 2.19 -22.05 11.02
N ASP A 378 1.54 -23.20 10.90
CA ASP A 378 0.85 -23.64 9.69
C ASP A 378 -0.65 -23.37 9.83
N LEU A 379 -1.14 -22.39 9.08
CA LEU A 379 -2.54 -21.99 9.09
C LEU A 379 -3.39 -22.75 8.08
N SER A 380 -2.79 -23.58 7.22
CA SER A 380 -3.53 -24.32 6.18
C SER A 380 -4.45 -25.42 6.73
N GLY A 381 -4.30 -25.77 8.01
CA GLY A 381 -5.17 -26.73 8.70
C GLY A 381 -6.45 -26.09 9.25
N THR A 382 -7.59 -26.74 9.06
CA THR A 382 -8.93 -26.28 9.46
C THR A 382 -9.23 -26.36 10.97
N GLY A 383 -8.24 -26.70 11.80
CA GLY A 383 -8.42 -27.04 13.20
C GLY A 383 -8.03 -25.97 14.22
N LEU A 384 -7.62 -24.78 13.78
CA LEU A 384 -7.20 -23.70 14.69
C LEU A 384 -8.35 -22.72 14.96
N GLU A 385 -8.52 -22.35 16.22
CA GLU A 385 -9.45 -21.33 16.66
C GLU A 385 -8.78 -20.30 17.57
N LEU A 386 -9.40 -19.14 17.69
CA LEU A 386 -8.89 -18.04 18.50
C LEU A 386 -9.12 -18.31 19.99
N ASN A 387 -8.04 -18.33 20.77
CA ASN A 387 -8.03 -18.32 22.22
C ASN A 387 -8.11 -16.87 22.71
N LEU A 388 -9.32 -16.43 23.04
CA LEU A 388 -9.61 -15.06 23.44
C LEU A 388 -8.90 -14.67 24.74
N GLU A 389 -8.87 -15.56 25.73
CA GLU A 389 -8.19 -15.33 26.99
C GLU A 389 -6.70 -15.06 26.79
N ALA A 390 -6.05 -15.84 25.93
CA ALA A 390 -4.64 -15.64 25.60
C ALA A 390 -4.39 -14.32 24.85
N MET A 391 -5.27 -13.96 23.91
CA MET A 391 -5.15 -12.69 23.18
C MET A 391 -5.40 -11.48 24.09
N ILE A 392 -6.39 -11.56 24.99
CA ILE A 392 -6.66 -10.54 26.01
C ILE A 392 -5.47 -10.40 26.95
N GLN A 393 -4.88 -11.49 27.41
CA GLN A 393 -3.71 -11.44 28.28
C GLN A 393 -2.50 -10.82 27.57
N ASP A 394 -2.35 -11.05 26.27
CA ASP A 394 -1.21 -10.57 25.51
C ASP A 394 -1.33 -9.09 25.12
N ILE A 395 -2.46 -8.67 24.54
CA ILE A 395 -2.63 -7.32 23.97
C ILE A 395 -3.86 -6.57 24.51
N GLY A 396 -4.49 -7.06 25.58
CA GLY A 396 -5.76 -6.52 26.08
C GLY A 396 -5.73 -5.04 26.47
N ASP A 397 -4.58 -4.54 26.89
CA ASP A 397 -4.36 -3.15 27.30
C ASP A 397 -4.09 -2.19 26.12
N GLU A 398 -4.02 -2.69 24.88
CA GLU A 398 -3.79 -1.86 23.69
C GLU A 398 -5.05 -1.08 23.31
N ASP A 399 -4.88 0.19 22.94
CA ASP A 399 -5.93 0.98 22.31
C ASP A 399 -6.06 0.65 20.82
N VAL A 400 -7.18 0.04 20.45
CA VAL A 400 -7.45 -0.39 19.07
C VAL A 400 -8.47 0.53 18.38
N PRO A 401 -8.24 0.92 17.11
CA PRO A 401 -9.19 1.69 16.32
C PRO A 401 -10.40 0.83 15.94
N VAL A 402 -11.60 1.40 16.10
CA VAL A 402 -12.86 0.73 15.75
C VAL A 402 -13.74 1.59 14.88
N ILE A 403 -14.50 0.93 14.01
CA ILE A 403 -15.47 1.56 13.10
C ILE A 403 -16.84 0.90 13.26
N LYS A 404 -17.89 1.67 12.96
CA LYS A 404 -19.26 1.15 12.87
C LYS A 404 -19.55 0.66 11.45
N ARG A 405 -20.49 -0.27 11.28
CA ARG A 405 -20.89 -0.82 9.96
C ARG A 405 -21.16 0.25 8.89
N ASN A 406 -21.78 1.37 9.25
CA ASN A 406 -22.14 2.45 8.33
C ASN A 406 -21.16 3.64 8.41
N TYR A 407 -19.86 3.36 8.37
CA TYR A 407 -18.85 4.41 8.49
C TYR A 407 -18.75 5.29 7.24
N ASN A 408 -18.30 6.53 7.46
CA ASN A 408 -17.93 7.46 6.40
C ASN A 408 -16.47 7.22 6.00
N GLU A 409 -16.20 7.01 4.72
CA GLU A 409 -14.86 6.75 4.19
C GLU A 409 -13.89 7.92 4.41
N SER A 410 -14.38 9.16 4.51
CA SER A 410 -13.48 10.30 4.75
C SER A 410 -12.92 10.33 6.17
N LYS A 411 -13.63 9.70 7.13
CA LYS A 411 -13.26 9.62 8.55
C LYS A 411 -13.74 8.28 9.11
N PRO A 412 -13.09 7.16 8.73
CA PRO A 412 -13.61 5.84 9.01
C PRO A 412 -13.54 5.51 10.51
N ILE A 413 -12.49 5.97 11.20
CA ILE A 413 -12.24 5.70 12.61
C ILE A 413 -13.26 6.47 13.47
N HIS A 414 -14.15 5.74 14.13
CA HIS A 414 -15.18 6.31 15.00
C HIS A 414 -14.67 6.57 16.42
N GLY A 415 -13.64 5.82 16.84
CA GLY A 415 -13.05 5.92 18.16
C GLY A 415 -12.00 4.86 18.40
N LYS A 416 -11.48 4.85 19.62
CA LYS A 416 -10.57 3.83 20.15
C LYS A 416 -11.26 3.06 21.28
N LEU A 417 -10.94 1.79 21.42
CA LEU A 417 -11.35 0.93 22.54
C LEU A 417 -10.17 0.10 23.00
N LEU A 418 -10.12 -0.28 24.27
CA LEU A 418 -9.18 -1.30 24.73
C LEU A 418 -9.44 -2.62 23.99
N ALA A 419 -8.39 -3.30 23.54
CA ALA A 419 -8.49 -4.59 22.85
C ALA A 419 -9.27 -5.61 23.70
N ALA A 420 -9.04 -5.65 25.01
CA ALA A 420 -9.80 -6.53 25.91
C ALA A 420 -11.31 -6.27 25.86
N LYS A 421 -11.71 -5.00 25.81
CA LYS A 421 -13.12 -4.61 25.69
C LYS A 421 -13.69 -4.98 24.32
N PHE A 422 -12.94 -4.80 23.24
CA PHE A 422 -13.36 -5.21 21.90
C PHE A 422 -13.56 -6.73 21.84
N LEU A 423 -12.57 -7.51 22.28
CA LEU A 423 -12.58 -8.98 22.28
C LEU A 423 -13.74 -9.55 23.11
N THR A 424 -14.06 -8.95 24.26
CA THR A 424 -15.13 -9.45 25.14
C THR A 424 -16.53 -9.07 24.68
N THR A 425 -16.71 -7.94 23.99
CA THR A 425 -18.04 -7.39 23.69
C THR A 425 -18.43 -7.45 22.21
N CYS A 426 -17.46 -7.50 21.29
CA CYS A 426 -17.70 -7.37 19.85
C CYS A 426 -17.38 -8.67 19.09
N TRP A 427 -16.43 -9.48 19.58
CA TRP A 427 -16.16 -10.78 18.99
C TRP A 427 -17.26 -11.77 19.38
N PRO A 428 -17.72 -12.64 18.45
CA PRO A 428 -18.74 -13.61 18.77
C PRO A 428 -18.15 -14.68 19.70
N ASN A 429 -18.53 -14.63 20.97
CA ASN A 429 -18.15 -15.64 21.94
C ASN A 429 -19.00 -16.89 21.74
N SER A 430 -18.35 -18.06 21.67
CA SER A 430 -19.02 -19.35 21.84
C SER A 430 -19.67 -19.49 23.23
N LEU A 431 -19.25 -18.69 24.21
CA LEU A 431 -19.81 -18.66 25.57
C LEU A 431 -21.03 -17.74 25.72
N ALA A 432 -21.64 -17.28 24.61
CA ALA A 432 -22.84 -16.47 24.67
C ALA A 432 -23.92 -17.22 25.44
N VAL A 433 -24.17 -16.74 26.66
CA VAL A 433 -25.25 -17.16 27.54
C VAL A 433 -26.54 -17.16 26.72
N PRO A 434 -27.35 -18.24 26.74
CA PRO A 434 -28.57 -18.34 25.95
C PRO A 434 -29.39 -17.07 26.10
N GLU A 435 -29.84 -16.54 24.96
CA GLU A 435 -30.50 -15.25 24.78
C GLU A 435 -31.61 -15.02 25.81
N GLY A 436 -31.24 -14.48 26.97
CA GLY A 436 -32.18 -13.96 27.94
C GLY A 436 -32.71 -12.64 27.39
N GLU A 437 -34.02 -12.56 27.20
CA GLU A 437 -34.77 -11.40 26.74
C GLU A 437 -34.31 -10.12 27.47
N GLY A 438 -33.42 -9.33 26.86
CA GLY A 438 -32.93 -8.08 27.44
C GLY A 438 -31.47 -7.72 27.19
N GLN A 439 -30.65 -8.63 26.64
CA GLN A 439 -29.30 -8.24 26.21
C GLN A 439 -29.37 -7.34 24.97
N GLY A 440 -29.06 -6.06 25.17
CA GLY A 440 -28.99 -5.07 24.10
C GLY A 440 -28.08 -5.56 22.96
N LYS A 441 -28.52 -5.38 21.71
CA LYS A 441 -27.80 -5.77 20.51
C LYS A 441 -26.32 -5.39 20.64
N SER A 442 -25.43 -6.39 20.71
CA SER A 442 -23.99 -6.18 20.73
C SER A 442 -23.63 -5.26 19.56
N ALA A 443 -22.87 -4.20 19.82
CA ALA A 443 -22.52 -3.25 18.80
C ALA A 443 -21.70 -3.96 17.71
N ASN A 444 -22.16 -3.91 16.46
CA ASN A 444 -21.42 -4.41 15.30
C ASN A 444 -20.24 -3.48 14.98
N LEU A 445 -19.21 -3.55 15.83
CA LEU A 445 -17.96 -2.84 15.67
C LEU A 445 -16.97 -3.70 14.87
N TYR A 446 -16.17 -3.02 14.06
CA TYR A 446 -15.11 -3.61 13.28
C TYR A 446 -13.78 -2.98 13.70
N LEU A 447 -12.84 -3.77 14.20
CA LEU A 447 -11.46 -3.34 14.44
C LEU A 447 -10.79 -3.22 13.08
N HIS A 448 -10.46 -1.99 12.70
CA HIS A 448 -10.06 -1.65 11.34
C HIS A 448 -8.72 -0.90 11.35
N GLN A 449 -7.74 -1.39 10.59
CA GLN A 449 -6.42 -0.77 10.44
C GLN A 449 -5.69 -0.53 11.77
N TRP A 450 -5.62 -1.53 12.66
CA TRP A 450 -4.76 -1.39 13.84
C TRP A 450 -3.29 -1.56 13.47
N GLN A 451 -2.57 -0.44 13.35
CA GLN A 451 -1.15 -0.38 13.01
C GLN A 451 -0.26 -0.66 14.23
N PHE A 452 0.02 -1.93 14.49
CA PHE A 452 0.72 -2.34 15.70
C PHE A 452 2.22 -2.02 15.76
N PRO A 453 2.99 -1.85 14.66
CA PRO A 453 4.42 -1.54 14.79
C PRO A 453 4.72 -0.19 15.45
N LEU A 454 3.77 0.73 15.40
CA LEU A 454 3.86 2.04 16.05
C LEU A 454 3.53 1.98 17.55
N SER A 455 2.95 0.88 18.03
CA SER A 455 2.75 0.66 19.46
C SER A 455 4.05 0.16 20.09
N ASP A 456 4.52 0.82 21.15
CA ASP A 456 5.71 0.38 21.89
C ASP A 456 5.54 -1.01 22.50
N THR A 457 4.33 -1.36 22.91
CA THR A 457 4.02 -2.63 23.59
C THR A 457 3.66 -3.72 22.59
N ALA A 458 2.74 -3.48 21.66
CA ALA A 458 2.39 -4.46 20.64
C ALA A 458 3.52 -4.66 19.62
N GLY A 459 4.21 -3.59 19.20
CA GLY A 459 5.32 -3.68 18.25
C GLY A 459 6.41 -4.65 18.72
N ARG A 460 6.83 -4.56 20.00
CA ARG A 460 7.81 -5.49 20.61
C ARG A 460 7.36 -6.95 20.63
N LYS A 461 6.05 -7.19 20.68
CA LYS A 461 5.45 -8.53 20.77
C LYS A 461 5.13 -9.14 19.40
N LEU A 462 4.94 -8.30 18.39
CA LEU A 462 4.36 -8.70 17.10
C LEU A 462 5.32 -8.54 15.92
N CYS A 463 6.19 -7.51 15.92
CA CYS A 463 7.16 -7.31 14.84
C CYS A 463 8.25 -8.39 14.85
N HIS A 464 8.88 -8.61 13.69
CA HIS A 464 9.95 -9.59 13.48
C HIS A 464 9.57 -11.06 13.75
N GLN A 465 8.30 -11.33 14.02
CA GLN A 465 7.82 -12.71 14.22
C GLN A 465 7.45 -13.37 12.88
N ASN A 466 7.23 -12.60 11.82
CA ASN A 466 6.80 -13.12 10.53
C ASN A 466 7.98 -13.70 9.74
N ASN A 467 7.79 -14.89 9.18
CA ASN A 467 8.77 -15.45 8.25
C ASN A 467 8.57 -14.86 6.84
N PRO A 468 9.64 -14.38 6.19
CA PRO A 468 9.56 -13.87 4.83
C PRO A 468 9.09 -14.96 3.86
N LEU A 469 8.50 -14.54 2.75
CA LEU A 469 8.14 -15.46 1.67
C LEU A 469 9.43 -16.07 1.10
N PRO A 470 9.43 -17.36 0.72
CA PRO A 470 10.62 -18.01 0.21
C PRO A 470 11.00 -17.44 -1.17
N LYS A 471 12.28 -17.62 -1.55
CA LYS A 471 12.81 -17.30 -2.89
C LYS A 471 12.56 -15.85 -3.33
N ASP A 472 12.45 -14.93 -2.39
CA ASP A 472 12.21 -13.50 -2.63
C ASP A 472 11.04 -13.25 -3.61
N ILE A 473 9.95 -14.02 -3.47
CA ILE A 473 8.77 -13.92 -4.36
C ILE A 473 8.23 -12.48 -4.45
N MET A 474 8.29 -11.74 -3.34
CA MET A 474 7.87 -10.34 -3.27
C MET A 474 9.04 -9.35 -3.40
N GLY A 475 10.28 -9.81 -3.57
CA GLY A 475 11.47 -8.97 -3.50
C GLY A 475 11.73 -8.39 -2.11
N GLU A 476 12.70 -7.49 -2.04
CA GLU A 476 13.07 -6.78 -0.81
C GLU A 476 12.03 -5.70 -0.48
N ASP A 477 11.42 -5.78 0.71
CA ASP A 477 10.54 -4.72 1.21
C ASP A 477 11.37 -3.51 1.66
N LEU A 478 11.28 -2.43 0.90
CA LEU A 478 11.98 -1.17 1.11
C LEU A 478 11.37 -0.35 2.25
N LEU A 479 10.14 -0.64 2.71
CA LEU A 479 9.55 0.04 3.88
C LEU A 479 10.27 -0.27 5.18
N LYS A 480 11.06 -1.37 5.24
CA LYS A 480 11.85 -1.73 6.42
C LYS A 480 12.93 -0.70 6.78
N TYR A 481 13.22 0.22 5.85
CA TYR A 481 14.17 1.31 6.02
C TYR A 481 13.50 2.63 6.42
N TRP A 482 12.17 2.69 6.51
CA TRP A 482 11.48 3.96 6.79
C TRP A 482 11.69 4.42 8.22
N ILE A 483 11.35 3.61 9.22
CA ILE A 483 11.34 4.04 10.62
C ILE A 483 12.32 3.18 11.44
N ASP A 484 13.30 3.82 12.09
CA ASP A 484 14.27 3.17 12.98
C ASP A 484 13.77 3.13 14.45
N LEU A 485 12.52 2.72 14.64
CA LEU A 485 11.97 2.50 15.98
C LEU A 485 12.52 1.17 16.54
N PRO A 486 12.99 1.10 17.79
CA PRO A 486 13.56 -0.12 18.37
C PRO A 486 12.66 -1.36 18.24
N GLN A 487 11.34 -1.17 18.29
CA GLN A 487 10.34 -2.23 18.19
C GLN A 487 10.02 -2.69 16.75
N CYS A 488 10.41 -1.93 15.72
CA CYS A 488 10.06 -2.17 14.31
C CYS A 488 11.30 -2.15 13.40
N LYS A 489 12.50 -1.97 13.95
CA LYS A 489 13.74 -1.78 13.19
C LYS A 489 13.98 -2.92 12.22
N LEU A 490 14.01 -2.64 10.91
CA LEU A 490 14.12 -3.62 9.82
C LEU A 490 12.86 -4.49 9.60
N ASP A 491 11.70 -4.04 10.08
CA ASP A 491 10.39 -4.56 9.69
C ASP A 491 9.53 -3.43 9.10
N SER A 492 8.46 -3.78 8.40
CA SER A 492 7.59 -2.78 7.80
C SER A 492 6.76 -2.10 8.90
N PRO A 493 6.76 -0.76 8.99
CA PRO A 493 5.88 -0.06 9.93
C PRO A 493 4.41 -0.13 9.49
N LEU A 494 4.12 -0.48 8.24
CA LEU A 494 2.79 -0.55 7.65
C LEU A 494 2.22 -1.97 7.74
N GLN A 495 2.15 -2.50 8.97
CA GLN A 495 1.54 -3.78 9.32
C GLN A 495 0.26 -3.55 10.14
N TYR A 496 -0.80 -4.26 9.80
CA TYR A 496 -2.15 -4.01 10.30
C TYR A 496 -2.85 -5.28 10.73
N ILE A 497 -3.62 -5.18 11.80
CA ILE A 497 -4.62 -6.18 12.20
C ILE A 497 -6.02 -5.64 11.88
N PHE A 498 -6.85 -6.52 11.33
CA PHE A 498 -8.28 -6.32 11.15
C PHE A 498 -9.03 -7.44 11.84
N MET A 499 -10.11 -7.10 12.55
CA MET A 499 -10.87 -8.10 13.31
C MET A 499 -12.34 -7.72 13.39
N GLY A 500 -13.24 -8.62 13.01
CA GLY A 500 -14.67 -8.34 13.04
C GLY A 500 -15.53 -9.59 12.90
N ARG A 501 -16.82 -9.44 13.22
CA ARG A 501 -17.85 -10.47 13.02
C ARG A 501 -18.05 -10.78 11.53
N GLU A 502 -18.84 -11.82 11.27
CA GLU A 502 -19.53 -12.01 10.00
C GLU A 502 -20.20 -10.71 9.50
N ASP A 503 -20.19 -10.50 8.19
CA ASP A 503 -20.74 -9.33 7.50
C ASP A 503 -20.09 -7.97 7.81
N THR A 504 -19.01 -7.92 8.60
CA THR A 504 -18.19 -6.71 8.65
C THR A 504 -17.55 -6.48 7.27
N LEU A 505 -17.66 -5.25 6.78
CA LEU A 505 -17.38 -4.90 5.39
C LEU A 505 -16.49 -3.65 5.32
N SER A 506 -15.40 -3.75 4.57
CA SER A 506 -14.66 -2.62 4.02
C SER A 506 -15.23 -2.31 2.65
N LYS A 507 -15.76 -1.10 2.46
CA LYS A 507 -16.36 -0.63 1.20
C LYS A 507 -15.36 -0.64 0.05
N LEU A 508 -15.86 -0.56 -1.19
CA LEU A 508 -15.03 -0.47 -2.38
C LEU A 508 -14.16 0.79 -2.36
N HIS A 509 -12.84 0.62 -2.31
CA HIS A 509 -11.89 1.72 -2.30
C HIS A 509 -10.60 1.34 -3.04
N ARG A 510 -9.68 2.30 -3.16
CA ARG A 510 -8.32 2.10 -3.63
C ARG A 510 -7.39 2.62 -2.56
N ASP A 511 -6.44 1.80 -2.12
CA ASP A 511 -5.42 2.28 -1.18
C ASP A 511 -4.54 3.35 -1.85
N PRO A 512 -4.23 4.45 -1.13
CA PRO A 512 -3.34 5.49 -1.62
C PRO A 512 -1.87 5.04 -1.49
N GLY A 513 -0.93 5.88 -1.91
CA GLY A 513 0.50 5.67 -1.60
C GLY A 513 1.29 4.94 -2.67
N GLY A 514 0.64 4.41 -3.70
CA GLY A 514 1.32 3.56 -4.70
C GLY A 514 1.86 2.25 -4.12
N LEU A 515 1.41 1.88 -2.92
CA LEU A 515 1.83 0.68 -2.21
C LEU A 515 1.05 -0.54 -2.68
N GLU A 516 1.67 -1.70 -2.58
CA GLU A 516 0.99 -2.98 -2.67
C GLU A 516 0.55 -3.43 -1.29
N ILE A 517 -0.47 -4.28 -1.23
CA ILE A 517 -0.98 -4.80 0.04
C ILE A 517 -1.18 -6.31 -0.04
N SER A 518 -0.85 -6.97 1.06
CA SER A 518 -1.15 -8.37 1.30
C SER A 518 -2.22 -8.52 2.38
N ILE A 519 -3.12 -9.49 2.22
CA ILE A 519 -4.16 -9.85 3.21
C ILE A 519 -4.08 -11.34 3.49
N ALA A 520 -3.92 -11.71 4.76
CA ALA A 520 -3.85 -13.09 5.22
C ALA A 520 -4.77 -13.29 6.44
N PRO A 521 -5.93 -13.94 6.27
CA PRO A 521 -6.73 -14.42 7.39
C PRO A 521 -5.89 -15.34 8.30
N VAL A 522 -5.90 -15.05 9.59
CA VAL A 522 -5.31 -15.90 10.64
C VAL A 522 -6.36 -16.87 11.17
N VAL A 523 -7.58 -16.37 11.37
CA VAL A 523 -8.78 -17.15 11.72
C VAL A 523 -9.94 -16.63 10.87
N GLY A 524 -10.86 -17.51 10.51
CA GLY A 524 -12.04 -17.18 9.72
C GLY A 524 -11.73 -16.97 8.24
N GLN A 525 -12.75 -16.55 7.49
CA GLN A 525 -12.71 -16.39 6.04
C GLN A 525 -13.07 -14.97 5.64
N LYS A 526 -12.41 -14.47 4.59
CA LYS A 526 -12.64 -13.14 4.06
C LYS A 526 -12.90 -13.21 2.56
N GLU A 527 -14.05 -12.70 2.12
CA GLU A 527 -14.36 -12.50 0.72
C GLU A 527 -13.78 -11.17 0.24
N CYS A 528 -13.09 -11.20 -0.90
CA CYS A 528 -12.50 -10.06 -1.54
C CYS A 528 -13.06 -9.93 -2.96
N VAL A 529 -13.63 -8.77 -3.28
CA VAL A 529 -13.99 -8.38 -4.66
C VAL A 529 -12.99 -7.34 -5.12
N LEU A 530 -12.30 -7.62 -6.22
CA LEU A 530 -11.16 -6.85 -6.70
C LEU A 530 -11.43 -6.35 -8.11
N VAL A 531 -11.09 -5.11 -8.40
CA VAL A 531 -11.20 -4.51 -9.74
C VAL A 531 -9.84 -4.01 -10.16
N HIS A 532 -9.44 -4.38 -11.37
CA HIS A 532 -8.14 -4.03 -11.93
C HIS A 532 -7.91 -2.50 -11.93
N ARG A 533 -6.71 -2.06 -11.58
CA ARG A 533 -6.34 -0.63 -11.40
C ARG A 533 -6.68 0.28 -12.59
N SER A 534 -6.51 -0.22 -13.82
CA SER A 534 -6.85 0.55 -15.04
C SER A 534 -8.34 0.67 -15.32
N ASP A 535 -9.20 -0.10 -14.63
CA ASP A 535 -10.64 -0.10 -14.91
C ASP A 535 -11.40 0.79 -13.93
N GLY A 536 -10.75 1.27 -12.86
CA GLY A 536 -11.43 2.01 -11.80
C GLY A 536 -12.02 3.35 -12.24
N SER A 537 -11.23 4.22 -12.87
CA SER A 537 -11.72 5.53 -13.32
C SER A 537 -12.85 5.41 -14.34
N ASN A 538 -12.74 4.43 -15.25
CA ASN A 538 -13.61 4.32 -16.42
C ASN A 538 -14.86 3.46 -16.14
N CYS A 539 -14.75 2.45 -15.28
CA CYS A 539 -15.82 1.48 -15.06
C CYS A 539 -16.52 1.63 -13.70
N LEU A 540 -15.87 2.22 -12.68
CA LEU A 540 -16.45 2.35 -11.33
C LEU A 540 -17.14 3.70 -11.08
N TYR A 541 -17.13 4.61 -12.05
CA TYR A 541 -17.82 5.91 -11.97
C TYR A 541 -17.49 6.67 -10.68
N HIS A 542 -16.21 6.88 -10.40
CA HIS A 542 -15.73 7.47 -9.13
C HIS A 542 -16.23 6.71 -7.89
N LEU A 543 -16.14 5.37 -7.92
CA LEU A 543 -16.58 4.48 -6.84
C LEU A 543 -18.10 4.53 -6.54
N SER A 544 -18.90 5.11 -7.42
CA SER A 544 -20.36 5.17 -7.23
C SER A 544 -21.09 3.91 -7.69
N ALA A 545 -20.42 3.02 -8.43
CA ALA A 545 -20.95 1.73 -8.82
C ALA A 545 -20.82 0.70 -7.67
N SER A 546 -21.94 0.12 -7.26
CA SER A 546 -21.96 -0.98 -6.28
C SER A 546 -21.61 -2.31 -6.95
N LEU A 547 -20.79 -3.12 -6.29
CA LEU A 547 -20.46 -4.48 -6.72
C LEU A 547 -21.37 -5.55 -6.08
N ASP A 548 -22.11 -5.17 -5.03
CA ASP A 548 -23.12 -6.00 -4.39
C ASP A 548 -24.50 -5.83 -5.06
N GLU A 549 -24.79 -4.59 -5.49
CA GLU A 549 -26.05 -4.20 -6.15
C GLU A 549 -25.74 -3.66 -7.55
N ILE A 550 -25.42 -4.56 -8.47
CA ILE A 550 -25.05 -4.22 -9.84
C ILE A 550 -26.24 -3.58 -10.57
N ASP A 551 -26.08 -2.33 -10.98
CA ASP A 551 -27.04 -1.59 -11.81
C ASP A 551 -26.36 -1.15 -13.12
N LEU A 552 -26.47 -1.97 -14.17
CA LEU A 552 -25.90 -1.65 -15.49
C LEU A 552 -26.70 -0.58 -16.24
N HIS A 553 -27.93 -0.26 -15.81
CA HIS A 553 -28.63 0.91 -16.34
C HIS A 553 -27.99 2.21 -15.86
N LYS A 554 -27.54 2.26 -14.61
CA LYS A 554 -26.82 3.43 -14.08
C LYS A 554 -25.34 3.40 -14.44
N HIS A 555 -24.73 2.21 -14.45
CA HIS A 555 -23.28 2.00 -14.60
C HIS A 555 -22.94 1.00 -15.73
N PRO A 556 -23.28 1.30 -17.00
CA PRO A 556 -23.15 0.35 -18.11
C PRO A 556 -21.71 -0.16 -18.34
N MET A 557 -20.69 0.65 -18.03
CA MET A 557 -19.28 0.27 -18.20
C MET A 557 -18.79 -0.76 -17.18
N LEU A 558 -19.55 -1.02 -16.11
CA LEU A 558 -19.19 -2.05 -15.13
C LEU A 558 -19.10 -3.46 -15.76
N SER A 559 -19.89 -3.73 -16.81
CA SER A 559 -19.83 -4.98 -17.58
C SER A 559 -18.49 -5.21 -18.30
N GLN A 560 -17.69 -4.15 -18.49
CA GLN A 560 -16.38 -4.22 -19.14
C GLN A 560 -15.22 -4.31 -18.13
N ALA A 561 -15.52 -4.12 -16.84
CA ALA A 561 -14.50 -4.15 -15.80
C ALA A 561 -13.93 -5.56 -15.64
N ARG A 562 -12.61 -5.64 -15.40
CA ARG A 562 -11.93 -6.87 -14.99
C ARG A 562 -12.09 -7.01 -13.49
N ILE A 563 -13.13 -7.75 -13.11
CA ILE A 563 -13.48 -8.00 -11.72
C ILE A 563 -13.08 -9.41 -11.33
N TYR A 564 -12.49 -9.55 -10.14
CA TYR A 564 -12.17 -10.82 -9.53
C TYR A 564 -12.97 -10.96 -8.23
N ARG A 565 -13.39 -12.18 -7.90
CA ARG A 565 -14.01 -12.49 -6.62
C ARG A 565 -13.35 -13.73 -6.05
N THR A 566 -12.97 -13.70 -4.78
CA THR A 566 -12.38 -14.85 -4.11
C THR A 566 -12.70 -14.82 -2.63
N VAL A 567 -12.83 -15.99 -2.02
CA VAL A 567 -12.76 -16.15 -0.57
C VAL A 567 -11.33 -16.56 -0.24
N ILE A 568 -10.74 -15.90 0.75
CA ILE A 568 -9.41 -16.18 1.29
C ILE A 568 -9.59 -16.90 2.62
N GLU A 569 -8.87 -18.00 2.77
CA GLU A 569 -8.91 -18.87 3.95
C GLU A 569 -7.62 -18.77 4.79
N PRO A 570 -7.62 -19.25 6.04
CA PRO A 570 -6.38 -19.35 6.82
C PRO A 570 -5.33 -20.20 6.08
N GLY A 571 -4.10 -19.70 6.03
CA GLY A 571 -3.00 -20.31 5.27
C GLY A 571 -2.85 -19.78 3.83
N GLU A 572 -3.79 -18.97 3.37
CA GLU A 572 -3.71 -18.24 2.10
C GLU A 572 -3.28 -16.78 2.32
N ILE A 573 -2.58 -16.20 1.33
CA ILE A 573 -2.16 -14.80 1.34
C ILE A 573 -2.59 -14.16 0.03
N LEU A 574 -3.59 -13.29 0.06
CA LEU A 574 -3.98 -12.49 -1.09
C LEU A 574 -2.95 -11.38 -1.31
N LEU A 575 -2.43 -11.25 -2.52
CA LEU A 575 -1.56 -10.17 -2.96
C LEU A 575 -2.32 -9.26 -3.92
N MET A 576 -2.37 -7.97 -3.61
CA MET A 576 -3.03 -6.95 -4.40
C MET A 576 -1.98 -5.96 -4.93
N PRO A 577 -1.76 -5.90 -6.26
CA PRO A 577 -0.86 -4.92 -6.87
C PRO A 577 -1.32 -3.50 -6.60
N TYR A 578 -0.41 -2.53 -6.71
CA TYR A 578 -0.69 -1.13 -6.41
C TYR A 578 -1.88 -0.62 -7.23
N GLY A 579 -2.71 0.23 -6.60
CA GLY A 579 -3.88 0.82 -7.24
C GLY A 579 -5.03 -0.15 -7.53
N THR A 580 -4.98 -1.40 -7.05
CA THR A 580 -6.11 -2.34 -7.12
C THR A 580 -7.28 -1.81 -6.31
N TYR A 581 -8.42 -1.67 -6.96
CA TYR A 581 -9.66 -1.32 -6.28
C TYR A 581 -10.21 -2.57 -5.61
N HIS A 582 -10.64 -2.48 -4.36
CA HIS A 582 -11.07 -3.66 -3.62
C HIS A 582 -12.14 -3.35 -2.58
N GLN A 583 -12.95 -4.37 -2.33
CA GLN A 583 -13.96 -4.46 -1.30
C GLN A 583 -13.73 -5.77 -0.55
N CYS A 584 -13.82 -5.75 0.79
CA CYS A 584 -13.58 -6.95 1.60
C CYS A 584 -14.70 -7.16 2.60
N ARG A 585 -15.21 -8.38 2.70
CA ARG A 585 -16.27 -8.79 3.61
C ARG A 585 -15.82 -10.00 4.43
N ASN A 586 -16.01 -9.96 5.74
CA ASN A 586 -15.81 -11.14 6.59
C ASN A 586 -16.97 -12.12 6.37
N VAL A 587 -16.66 -13.32 5.85
CA VAL A 587 -17.65 -14.40 5.65
C VAL A 587 -17.99 -15.07 6.97
N THR A 588 -16.96 -15.25 7.80
CA THR A 588 -17.07 -15.71 9.19
C THR A 588 -16.38 -14.71 10.10
N PRO A 589 -16.53 -14.80 11.44
CA PRO A 589 -15.72 -14.02 12.37
C PRO A 589 -14.24 -14.17 12.01
N CYS A 590 -13.61 -13.07 11.59
CA CYS A 590 -12.30 -13.12 10.96
C CYS A 590 -11.32 -12.18 11.66
N LEU A 591 -10.16 -12.74 11.99
CA LEU A 591 -8.94 -12.02 12.37
C LEU A 591 -8.01 -12.13 11.17
N SER A 592 -7.68 -11.01 10.52
CA SER A 592 -6.78 -10.98 9.37
C SER A 592 -5.60 -10.06 9.61
N TYR A 593 -4.43 -10.51 9.19
CA TYR A 593 -3.21 -9.74 9.12
C TYR A 593 -3.08 -9.12 7.73
N SER A 594 -2.65 -7.86 7.66
CA SER A 594 -2.37 -7.19 6.40
C SER A 594 -1.08 -6.40 6.48
N ARG A 595 -0.37 -6.30 5.36
CA ARG A 595 0.91 -5.60 5.28
C ARG A 595 1.01 -4.88 3.94
N PHE A 596 1.42 -3.61 3.98
CA PHE A 596 1.87 -2.93 2.78
C PHE A 596 3.31 -3.26 2.43
N HIS A 597 3.60 -3.21 1.14
CA HIS A 597 4.90 -3.57 0.57
C HIS A 597 5.35 -2.50 -0.45
N LEU A 598 6.62 -2.13 -0.38
CA LEU A 598 7.28 -1.27 -1.35
C LEU A 598 8.52 -1.99 -1.86
N ASP A 599 8.67 -2.12 -3.18
CA ASP A 599 9.88 -2.62 -3.81
C ASP A 599 10.14 -1.91 -5.14
N THR A 600 11.06 -2.46 -5.94
CA THR A 600 11.42 -1.90 -7.25
C THR A 600 10.29 -1.90 -8.27
N LEU A 601 9.26 -2.75 -8.13
CA LEU A 601 8.16 -2.83 -9.09
C LEU A 601 7.15 -1.70 -8.90
N ASN A 602 6.89 -1.29 -7.65
CA ASN A 602 5.94 -0.23 -7.34
C ASN A 602 6.59 1.07 -6.85
N LEU A 603 7.92 1.19 -6.89
CA LEU A 603 8.63 2.42 -6.53
C LEU A 603 8.23 3.65 -7.37
N LEU A 604 7.99 3.47 -8.68
CA LEU A 604 7.52 4.56 -9.53
C LEU A 604 6.11 5.04 -9.11
N PRO A 605 5.09 4.16 -9.02
CA PRO A 605 3.78 4.53 -8.48
C PRO A 605 3.83 5.20 -7.10
N PHE A 606 4.75 4.77 -6.23
CA PHE A 606 4.97 5.39 -4.91
C PHE A 606 5.44 6.85 -5.04
N VAL A 607 6.40 7.12 -5.93
CA VAL A 607 6.87 8.50 -6.21
C VAL A 607 5.78 9.34 -6.89
N GLU A 608 5.01 8.76 -7.80
CA GLU A 608 3.86 9.43 -8.43
C GLU A 608 2.80 9.83 -7.40
N SER A 609 2.50 8.92 -6.47
CA SER A 609 1.62 9.17 -5.33
C SER A 609 2.09 10.36 -4.50
N MET A 610 3.39 10.44 -4.17
CA MET A 610 3.98 11.57 -3.46
C MET A 610 3.86 12.88 -4.22
N VAL A 611 4.08 12.84 -5.54
CA VAL A 611 3.92 14.01 -6.39
C VAL A 611 2.47 14.49 -6.42
N ASN A 612 1.52 13.57 -6.42
CA ASN A 612 0.09 13.85 -6.45
C ASN A 612 -0.47 14.22 -5.07
N GLY A 613 0.25 13.90 -3.98
CA GLY A 613 -0.19 14.11 -2.62
C GLY A 613 -1.41 13.26 -2.26
N ASP A 614 -1.52 12.04 -2.79
CA ASP A 614 -2.70 11.19 -2.58
C ASP A 614 -2.65 10.38 -1.27
N ALA A 615 -1.50 10.32 -0.60
CA ALA A 615 -1.27 9.64 0.69
C ALA A 615 -0.63 10.58 1.73
N PRO A 616 -1.31 11.65 2.16
CA PRO A 616 -0.75 12.62 3.10
C PRO A 616 -0.37 12.04 4.47
N GLU A 617 -0.90 10.86 4.83
CA GLU A 617 -0.59 10.12 6.04
C GLU A 617 0.77 9.41 6.00
N ILE A 618 1.36 9.24 4.82
CA ILE A 618 2.69 8.66 4.64
C ILE A 618 3.68 9.78 4.35
N ASP A 619 4.72 9.94 5.17
CA ASP A 619 5.82 10.85 4.86
C ASP A 619 6.75 10.21 3.82
N GLN A 620 6.30 10.20 2.57
CA GLN A 620 6.99 9.53 1.46
C GLN A 620 8.37 10.15 1.18
N GLU A 621 8.56 11.44 1.48
CA GLU A 621 9.86 12.10 1.41
C GLU A 621 10.83 11.50 2.43
N GLU A 622 10.38 11.32 3.68
CA GLU A 622 11.16 10.66 4.73
C GLU A 622 11.47 9.19 4.38
N VAL A 623 10.49 8.44 3.85
CA VAL A 623 10.68 7.06 3.37
C VAL A 623 11.83 7.00 2.37
N LEU A 624 11.79 7.83 1.31
CA LEU A 624 12.83 7.84 0.27
C LEU A 624 14.18 8.28 0.81
N TRP A 625 14.21 9.26 1.73
CA TRP A 625 15.42 9.73 2.37
C TRP A 625 16.10 8.62 3.18
N ASN A 626 15.36 7.99 4.09
CA ASN A 626 15.89 6.97 4.99
C ASN A 626 16.30 5.70 4.21
N LEU A 627 15.47 5.28 3.25
CA LEU A 627 15.79 4.20 2.31
C LEU A 627 17.12 4.43 1.62
N THR A 628 17.26 5.57 0.94
CA THR A 628 18.47 5.86 0.15
C THR A 628 19.72 5.93 1.03
N SER A 629 19.59 6.58 2.18
CA SER A 629 20.68 6.69 3.16
C SER A 629 21.13 5.32 3.65
N ALA A 630 20.18 4.42 3.96
CA ALA A 630 20.47 3.06 4.39
C ALA A 630 21.17 2.24 3.30
N LEU A 631 20.71 2.34 2.04
CA LEU A 631 21.33 1.63 0.92
C LEU A 631 22.75 2.16 0.61
N ILE A 632 22.99 3.48 0.73
CA ILE A 632 24.34 4.06 0.64
C ILE A 632 25.27 3.46 1.70
N ILE A 633 24.83 3.40 2.96
CA ILE A 633 25.60 2.83 4.07
C ILE A 633 25.90 1.33 3.81
N LYS A 634 24.91 0.58 3.29
CA LYS A 634 25.08 -0.83 2.91
C LYS A 634 26.17 -1.00 1.84
N ILE A 635 26.19 -0.15 0.83
CA ILE A 635 27.21 -0.22 -0.22
C ILE A 635 28.59 0.27 0.25
N ASP A 636 28.64 1.29 1.10
CA ASP A 636 29.90 1.75 1.69
C ASP A 636 30.58 0.67 2.53
N SER A 637 29.81 -0.12 3.28
CA SER A 637 30.38 -1.20 4.09
C SER A 637 31.01 -2.29 3.22
N VAL A 638 30.37 -2.64 2.10
CA VAL A 638 30.92 -3.55 1.09
C VAL A 638 32.20 -2.97 0.50
N PHE A 639 32.22 -1.67 0.16
CA PHE A 639 33.41 -1.01 -0.35
C PHE A 639 34.57 -1.02 0.64
N ASP A 640 34.31 -0.69 1.91
CA ASP A 640 35.32 -0.67 2.96
C ASP A 640 35.91 -2.07 3.17
N GLU A 641 35.10 -3.13 3.10
CA GLU A 641 35.55 -4.52 3.16
C GLU A 641 36.39 -4.92 1.93
N VAL A 642 35.96 -4.57 0.71
CA VAL A 642 36.75 -4.78 -0.51
C VAL A 642 38.13 -4.11 -0.37
N GLN A 643 38.16 -2.85 0.06
CA GLN A 643 39.42 -2.12 0.27
C GLN A 643 40.29 -2.76 1.36
N SER A 644 39.68 -3.32 2.41
CA SER A 644 40.37 -4.05 3.47
C SER A 644 41.06 -5.29 2.91
N ARG A 645 40.32 -6.12 2.14
CA ARG A 645 40.85 -7.34 1.51
C ARG A 645 41.97 -7.06 0.52
N VAL A 646 41.79 -6.06 -0.35
CA VAL A 646 42.81 -5.66 -1.33
C VAL A 646 44.10 -5.23 -0.62
N LYS A 647 44.01 -4.51 0.51
CA LYS A 647 45.20 -4.15 1.32
C LYS A 647 45.88 -5.35 1.95
N MET A 648 45.13 -6.41 2.27
CA MET A 648 45.65 -7.68 2.77
C MET A 648 46.17 -8.61 1.67
N GLY A 649 46.05 -8.23 0.40
CA GLY A 649 46.39 -9.09 -0.74
C GLY A 649 45.42 -10.25 -0.94
N LEU A 650 44.21 -10.15 -0.40
CA LEU A 650 43.12 -11.11 -0.60
C LEU A 650 42.29 -10.71 -1.84
N GLY A 651 41.69 -11.71 -2.49
CA GLY A 651 40.78 -11.50 -3.61
C GLY A 651 39.42 -10.88 -3.20
N GLU A 652 38.72 -10.32 -4.18
CA GLU A 652 37.38 -9.71 -4.04
C GLU A 652 36.24 -10.73 -4.17
N GLU A 653 36.57 -11.99 -4.45
CA GLU A 653 35.61 -13.07 -4.69
C GLU A 653 34.64 -13.25 -3.51
N GLY A 654 33.35 -13.25 -3.82
CA GLY A 654 32.26 -13.43 -2.85
C GLY A 654 31.77 -12.16 -2.15
N LEU A 655 32.38 -10.99 -2.35
CA LEU A 655 31.89 -9.73 -1.77
C LEU A 655 30.78 -9.06 -2.60
N ILE A 656 30.85 -9.19 -3.94
CA ILE A 656 29.83 -8.67 -4.85
C ILE A 656 28.78 -9.77 -5.05
N THR A 657 27.80 -9.78 -4.16
CA THR A 657 26.64 -10.69 -4.23
C THR A 657 25.55 -10.12 -5.13
N GLU A 658 24.55 -10.94 -5.49
CA GLU A 658 23.36 -10.49 -6.22
C GLU A 658 22.61 -9.38 -5.46
N ASP A 659 22.55 -9.47 -4.14
CA ASP A 659 21.96 -8.46 -3.25
C ASP A 659 22.67 -7.09 -3.35
N VAL A 660 24.01 -7.09 -3.48
CA VAL A 660 24.78 -5.86 -3.70
C VAL A 660 24.48 -5.27 -5.07
N ILE A 661 24.37 -6.11 -6.11
CA ILE A 661 24.02 -5.68 -7.48
C ILE A 661 22.63 -5.05 -7.49
N GLU A 662 21.65 -5.70 -6.86
CA GLU A 662 20.28 -5.19 -6.78
C GLU A 662 20.21 -3.88 -5.99
N THR A 663 20.92 -3.80 -4.86
CA THR A 663 21.05 -2.55 -4.08
C THR A 663 21.56 -1.39 -4.93
N VAL A 664 22.55 -1.64 -5.81
CA VAL A 664 23.09 -0.63 -6.73
C VAL A 664 22.06 -0.23 -7.79
N ASN A 665 21.29 -1.18 -8.31
CA ASN A 665 20.22 -0.90 -9.28
C ASN A 665 19.10 -0.07 -8.65
N ILE A 666 18.73 -0.36 -7.40
CA ILE A 666 17.78 0.42 -6.62
C ILE A 666 18.31 1.85 -6.45
N LEU A 667 19.57 2.03 -6.02
CA LEU A 667 20.19 3.35 -5.85
C LEU A 667 20.21 4.16 -7.16
N ARG A 668 20.51 3.52 -8.30
CA ARG A 668 20.46 4.18 -9.62
C ARG A 668 19.05 4.68 -9.95
N THR A 669 18.03 3.89 -9.63
CA THR A 669 16.63 4.27 -9.84
C THR A 669 16.24 5.43 -8.93
N LEU A 670 16.55 5.32 -7.63
CA LEU A 670 16.31 6.36 -6.62
C LEU A 670 16.99 7.68 -6.99
N ARG A 671 18.20 7.63 -7.57
CA ARG A 671 18.91 8.83 -8.05
C ARG A 671 18.05 9.69 -8.98
N HIS A 672 17.36 9.06 -9.93
CA HIS A 672 16.52 9.79 -10.87
C HIS A 672 15.32 10.43 -10.19
N PHE A 673 14.67 9.70 -9.26
CA PHE A 673 13.56 10.21 -8.49
C PHE A 673 13.97 11.36 -7.58
N ILE A 674 15.01 11.17 -6.76
CA ILE A 674 15.51 12.17 -5.80
C ILE A 674 15.94 13.44 -6.52
N ARG A 675 16.58 13.34 -7.69
CA ARG A 675 16.93 14.51 -8.49
C ARG A 675 15.70 15.29 -8.95
N GLU A 676 14.67 14.60 -9.40
CA GLU A 676 13.42 15.24 -9.83
C GLU A 676 12.66 15.84 -8.64
N ILE A 677 12.66 15.17 -7.48
CA ILE A 677 12.09 15.67 -6.22
C ILE A 677 12.81 16.95 -5.79
N GLY A 678 14.14 16.93 -5.75
CA GLY A 678 14.97 18.10 -5.42
C GLY A 678 14.67 19.28 -6.36
N ARG A 679 14.60 19.04 -7.67
CA ARG A 679 14.25 20.07 -8.66
C ARG A 679 12.86 20.67 -8.42
N ARG A 680 11.87 19.83 -8.09
CA ARG A 680 10.50 20.30 -7.77
C ARG A 680 10.47 21.09 -6.47
N HIS A 681 11.25 20.68 -5.48
CA HIS A 681 11.39 21.40 -4.22
C HIS A 681 12.00 22.80 -4.45
N GLU A 682 13.07 22.89 -5.24
CA GLU A 682 13.69 24.16 -5.64
C GLU A 682 12.68 25.10 -6.35
N ILE A 683 11.90 24.57 -7.30
CA ILE A 683 10.86 25.35 -7.99
C ILE A 683 9.78 25.82 -7.01
N LYS A 684 9.32 24.96 -6.09
CA LYS A 684 8.34 25.34 -5.06
C LYS A 684 8.89 26.49 -4.19
N MET A 685 10.18 26.46 -3.85
CA MET A 685 10.85 27.53 -3.09
C MET A 685 10.92 28.84 -3.88
N ILE A 686 11.25 28.78 -5.17
CA ILE A 686 11.29 29.97 -6.04
C ILE A 686 9.89 30.58 -6.19
N VAL A 687 8.86 29.75 -6.44
CA VAL A 687 7.49 30.20 -6.68
C VAL A 687 6.83 30.79 -5.44
N LYS A 688 7.10 30.24 -4.25
CA LYS A 688 6.50 30.73 -2.98
C LYS A 688 7.15 32.01 -2.44
N GLY A 689 8.24 32.49 -3.05
CA GLY A 689 9.07 33.55 -2.49
C GLY A 689 9.87 33.01 -1.30
N GLY A 690 11.19 32.99 -1.41
CA GLY A 690 12.12 32.22 -0.54
C GLY A 690 12.02 32.42 0.98
N ASP A 691 11.17 33.33 1.46
CA ASP A 691 10.97 33.63 2.87
C ASP A 691 9.85 32.79 3.54
N ALA A 692 9.05 32.04 2.76
CA ALA A 692 7.85 31.36 3.29
C ALA A 692 8.12 30.08 4.11
N ASN A 693 9.37 29.59 4.21
CA ASN A 693 9.62 28.20 4.63
C ASN A 693 10.42 28.02 5.95
N VAL A 694 10.73 29.08 6.69
CA VAL A 694 11.52 28.96 7.94
C VAL A 694 10.72 28.34 9.11
N GLN A 695 9.41 28.12 8.97
CA GLN A 695 8.54 27.76 10.11
C GLN A 695 8.09 26.29 10.20
N SER A 696 8.40 25.40 9.26
CA SER A 696 7.77 24.06 9.28
C SER A 696 8.38 23.06 10.28
N GLY A 697 9.54 23.33 10.89
CA GLY A 697 10.14 22.47 11.93
C GLY A 697 10.50 21.02 11.51
N LYS A 698 10.11 20.59 10.31
CA LYS A 698 10.52 19.33 9.70
C LYS A 698 11.99 19.40 9.32
N ALA A 699 12.70 18.28 9.44
CA ALA A 699 14.09 18.17 9.03
C ALA A 699 14.23 18.54 7.54
N ASP A 700 15.08 19.51 7.24
CA ASP A 700 15.38 19.88 5.86
C ASP A 700 16.16 18.76 5.18
N HIS A 701 15.46 17.88 4.48
CA HIS A 701 16.05 16.85 3.63
C HIS A 701 16.75 17.51 2.43
N ASN A 702 18.08 17.58 2.46
CA ASN A 702 18.87 18.07 1.33
C ASN A 702 19.01 16.98 0.26
N PHE A 703 17.99 16.84 -0.59
CA PHE A 703 17.96 15.84 -1.67
C PHE A 703 19.09 16.01 -2.69
N GLU A 704 19.64 17.22 -2.89
CA GLU A 704 20.77 17.45 -3.79
C GLU A 704 22.04 16.75 -3.27
N MET A 705 22.33 16.89 -1.97
CA MET A 705 23.43 16.17 -1.32
C MET A 705 23.26 14.65 -1.44
N LEU A 706 22.02 14.16 -1.39
CA LEU A 706 21.74 12.73 -1.54
C LEU A 706 22.01 12.23 -2.96
N VAL A 707 21.70 13.02 -4.00
CA VAL A 707 22.08 12.70 -5.40
C VAL A 707 23.60 12.60 -5.53
N ASP A 708 24.33 13.56 -4.97
CA ASP A 708 25.80 13.57 -4.97
C ASP A 708 26.38 12.34 -4.26
N ASP A 709 25.81 11.96 -3.12
CA ASP A 709 26.24 10.76 -2.39
C ASP A 709 25.96 9.49 -3.21
N ILE A 710 24.82 9.38 -3.89
CA ILE A 710 24.53 8.25 -4.80
C ILE A 710 25.54 8.21 -5.96
N ASP A 711 25.83 9.35 -6.58
CA ASP A 711 26.80 9.44 -7.68
C ASP A 711 28.20 9.00 -7.24
N MET A 712 28.63 9.44 -6.06
CA MET A 712 29.91 9.05 -5.48
C MET A 712 29.99 7.54 -5.26
N VAL A 713 28.94 6.92 -4.73
CA VAL A 713 28.88 5.47 -4.50
C VAL A 713 28.84 4.70 -5.82
N SER A 714 27.96 5.10 -6.73
CA SER A 714 27.68 4.36 -7.97
C SER A 714 28.85 4.39 -8.95
N PHE A 715 29.55 5.53 -9.06
CA PHE A 715 30.65 5.68 -10.03
C PHE A 715 32.00 5.14 -9.55
N HIS A 716 32.24 5.07 -8.23
CA HIS A 716 33.56 4.66 -7.70
C HIS A 716 33.71 3.14 -7.56
N LEU A 717 32.62 2.43 -7.31
CA LEU A 717 32.63 0.98 -7.09
C LEU A 717 32.55 0.17 -8.39
N PHE A 718 31.86 0.69 -9.40
CA PHE A 718 31.63 -0.03 -10.66
C PHE A 718 32.16 0.78 -11.85
N PRO A 719 33.48 1.08 -11.90
CA PRO A 719 34.06 1.82 -13.00
C PRO A 719 34.06 0.96 -14.27
N TYR A 720 33.00 1.06 -15.07
CA TYR A 720 32.89 0.81 -16.52
C TYR A 720 33.44 -0.49 -17.15
N SER A 721 34.15 -1.36 -16.43
CA SER A 721 34.79 -2.56 -17.01
C SER A 721 33.77 -3.62 -17.44
N SER A 722 32.57 -3.60 -16.84
CA SER A 722 31.42 -4.43 -17.25
C SER A 722 30.17 -3.60 -17.61
N SER A 723 30.17 -2.29 -17.32
CA SER A 723 28.97 -1.45 -17.45
C SER A 723 28.74 -0.90 -18.86
N LEU A 724 29.70 -0.92 -19.79
CA LEU A 724 29.38 -0.51 -21.16
C LEU A 724 28.32 -1.44 -21.78
N LEU A 725 28.38 -2.74 -21.50
CA LEU A 725 27.36 -3.71 -21.95
C LEU A 725 26.07 -3.62 -21.14
N LEU A 726 26.14 -3.42 -19.81
CA LEU A 726 24.95 -3.35 -18.95
C LEU A 726 24.21 -2.02 -19.06
N THR A 727 24.92 -0.89 -19.15
CA THR A 727 24.34 0.44 -19.36
C THR A 727 23.82 0.56 -20.79
N LEU A 728 24.46 -0.03 -21.80
CA LEU A 728 23.86 -0.13 -23.13
C LEU A 728 22.62 -1.04 -23.13
N ALA A 729 22.57 -2.11 -22.34
CA ALA A 729 21.38 -2.96 -22.22
C ALA A 729 20.24 -2.27 -21.47
N CYS A 730 20.48 -1.63 -20.32
CA CYS A 730 19.47 -0.86 -19.58
C CYS A 730 19.02 0.39 -20.34
N CYS A 731 19.94 1.14 -20.96
CA CYS A 731 19.55 2.25 -21.81
C CYS A 731 18.82 1.76 -23.06
N ALA A 732 19.19 0.62 -23.66
CA ALA A 732 18.43 0.05 -24.78
C ALA A 732 17.06 -0.47 -24.34
N GLU A 733 16.89 -0.97 -23.11
CA GLU A 733 15.59 -1.45 -22.64
C GLU A 733 14.67 -0.30 -22.20
N VAL A 734 15.21 0.72 -21.53
CA VAL A 734 14.47 1.95 -21.20
C VAL A 734 14.18 2.76 -22.48
N LEU A 735 15.15 2.90 -23.38
CA LEU A 735 14.91 3.52 -24.69
C LEU A 735 14.04 2.65 -25.58
N ALA A 736 14.02 1.33 -25.49
CA ALA A 736 13.06 0.50 -26.21
C ALA A 736 11.66 0.67 -25.60
N ARG A 737 11.50 0.79 -24.28
CA ARG A 737 10.21 1.08 -23.65
C ARG A 737 9.71 2.49 -23.95
N VAL A 738 10.62 3.47 -24.11
CA VAL A 738 10.29 4.87 -24.47
C VAL A 738 10.20 5.08 -25.99
N GLN A 739 10.91 4.31 -26.81
CA GLN A 739 10.81 4.34 -28.28
C GLN A 739 9.66 3.47 -28.79
N VAL A 740 9.23 2.42 -28.10
CA VAL A 740 8.03 1.68 -28.53
C VAL A 740 6.80 2.60 -28.43
N SER A 741 6.71 3.44 -27.40
CA SER A 741 5.68 4.48 -27.32
C SER A 741 5.87 5.60 -28.36
N SER A 742 7.11 6.07 -28.60
CA SER A 742 7.36 7.17 -29.55
C SER A 742 7.41 6.77 -31.05
N ILE A 743 7.81 5.54 -31.41
CA ILE A 743 7.89 5.05 -32.79
C ILE A 743 6.52 4.57 -33.28
N GLN A 744 5.63 4.08 -32.40
CA GLN A 744 4.23 3.85 -32.76
C GLN A 744 3.53 5.16 -33.17
N ASP A 745 3.87 6.28 -32.53
CA ASP A 745 3.35 7.60 -32.92
C ASP A 745 4.00 8.16 -34.22
N CYS A 746 5.30 7.94 -34.43
CA CYS A 746 5.98 8.43 -35.66
C CYS A 746 5.74 7.58 -36.91
N ALA A 747 5.56 6.26 -36.78
CA ALA A 747 5.22 5.39 -37.90
C ALA A 747 3.81 5.70 -38.46
N HIS A 748 2.89 6.18 -37.62
CA HIS A 748 1.58 6.67 -38.05
C HIS A 748 1.64 7.98 -38.84
N ILE A 749 2.57 8.88 -38.51
CA ILE A 749 2.76 10.14 -39.25
C ILE A 749 3.39 9.87 -40.64
N GLN A 750 4.34 8.92 -40.75
CA GLN A 750 4.94 8.55 -42.05
C GLN A 750 4.02 7.66 -42.91
N ALA A 751 3.13 6.87 -42.32
CA ALA A 751 2.11 6.12 -43.07
C ALA A 751 0.99 7.04 -43.60
N ALA A 752 0.62 8.09 -42.86
CA ALA A 752 -0.34 9.11 -43.30
C ALA A 752 0.21 10.03 -44.41
N GLN A 753 1.52 10.26 -44.45
CA GLN A 753 2.15 11.02 -45.54
C GLN A 753 2.35 10.22 -46.84
N ARG A 754 2.25 8.88 -46.80
CA ARG A 754 2.41 8.02 -48.00
C ARG A 754 1.12 7.74 -48.77
N SER A 755 -0.06 8.17 -48.30
CA SER A 755 -1.32 8.02 -49.05
C SER A 755 -1.72 9.24 -49.89
N CYS A 756 -0.93 10.32 -49.86
CA CYS A 756 -1.22 11.54 -50.61
C CYS A 756 -0.04 11.95 -51.50
N THR A 757 0.28 11.20 -52.56
CA THR A 757 0.99 11.75 -53.74
C THR A 757 0.82 10.84 -54.97
N GLU A 758 -0.26 11.04 -55.72
CA GLU A 758 -0.29 10.81 -57.17
C GLU A 758 -0.89 12.06 -57.85
N ARG A 759 -0.03 12.95 -58.34
CA ARG A 759 -0.05 13.50 -59.73
C ARG A 759 0.91 14.70 -59.90
N ASP A 760 1.73 14.51 -60.91
CA ASP A 760 2.46 15.45 -61.78
C ASP A 760 3.77 16.16 -61.36
N PRO A 761 4.71 16.31 -62.34
CA PRO A 761 6.11 16.61 -62.07
C PRO A 761 6.49 18.07 -62.38
N VAL A 762 7.57 18.58 -61.78
CA VAL A 762 8.67 19.37 -62.43
C VAL A 762 9.60 20.02 -61.38
N ARG A 763 10.89 19.61 -61.47
CA ARG A 763 12.18 20.29 -61.16
C ARG A 763 12.63 20.60 -59.71
N PRO A 764 13.97 20.62 -59.48
CA PRO A 764 14.58 20.38 -58.19
C PRO A 764 15.12 21.65 -57.51
N PHE A 765 15.05 21.70 -56.18
CA PHE A 765 15.91 22.59 -55.39
C PHE A 765 16.47 21.86 -54.18
N VAL A 766 17.79 21.98 -54.06
CA VAL A 766 18.68 21.40 -53.06
C VAL A 766 18.63 22.23 -51.79
N GLY A 767 18.67 21.61 -50.60
CA GLY A 767 19.13 22.31 -49.39
C GLY A 767 18.55 21.82 -48.06
N ALA A 768 19.35 21.01 -47.37
CA ALA A 768 19.63 21.03 -45.93
C ALA A 768 18.52 21.39 -44.92
N CYS A 769 18.21 20.44 -44.01
CA CYS A 769 18.34 20.71 -42.57
C CYS A 769 18.35 19.41 -41.76
N TRP A 770 19.55 19.03 -41.29
CA TRP A 770 19.77 18.30 -40.06
C TRP A 770 19.94 19.34 -38.95
N GLN A 771 19.15 19.29 -37.87
CA GLN A 771 19.62 19.39 -36.47
C GLN A 771 18.49 19.61 -35.46
N ARG A 772 18.45 18.65 -34.52
CA ARG A 772 17.95 18.63 -33.13
C ARG A 772 16.47 18.80 -32.85
#